data_AF-A0A1X1A2X6-F1
#
_entry.id   AF-A0A1X1A2X6-F1
#
_cell.length_a   1.000
_cell.length_b   1.000
_cell.length_c   1.000
_cell.angle_alpha   90.00
_cell.angle_beta   90.00
_cell.angle_gamma   90.00
#
_symmetry.space_group_name_H-M   'P 1'
#
loop_
_entity.id
_entity.type
_entity.pdbx_description
1 polymer ?
#
loop_
_entity_poly.entity_id
_entity_poly.type
_entity_poly.pdbx_seq_one_letter_code
_entity_poly.pdbx_strand_id
1 'polypeptide(L)'
;MDLALTEANGYVAAGGEIYLNLAKANNFLFNFGGVPEAQAKLGAFFEKKFKALPEEKCIYQLGRIMPGGNEAMRPDEFMLVTHPRDPENLDGEGAIISLIKLEGDKRGTIPSDDTQLKYLIPNDAGKDYSATVMLGSRRLALGQMMHALREVIEDATFELEYKDEGGQRLLTGAKLTKGELRIPAQDVEITHDAGALFRELIASIHIDSIHCDLANSLKIKFGADGVIELDMEVMGWVTCKTTNVRSKNGYGFLEWWVKVHGIDLERLYKSSSETFVADVSAGYKLVADEGGKLEKQYFEYKPRYLASHADPASACAGPAKDDEADSETSSEDLTLPEFLLTILATAQLLTILRLFYEVGAIPNATSVRGVLEDTLNKTFSLPSTVKALIDDTIKFNFGNAIIADNTHLPSGAVAFGRVNPNTISFVIDDLEPILGSGQKHKFNTVPARKGLTWRVESLGGQAGTITPDGEYTAPEAEHIDGLFTRVRVVATDGQFESSALATVVRQSLMITPLVATTWGYEKGTAEGDKKTVDLQVGALGAAADFEWGFENDNPHGTLKKSEATTAAITYVAGPELKDKDFVIDVISARNIATGEKVESVIVTEAAVPTLSLETIDTNVDEGTVSFRAKLLRMDVTDQTEFKIAYGAGEFKGATYTVDKSKLGSFVIVTGEYDGYASFIIIPLPLAKNTRALEALCVKAN
;
A
#
# COMPACT_ATOMS: atom_id res chain seq x y z
N MET A 1 19.83 6.31 1.63
CA MET A 1 19.84 6.45 0.17
C MET A 1 18.54 7.10 -0.16
N ASP A 2 18.57 8.34 -0.61
CA ASP A 2 17.34 9.06 -0.94
C ASP A 2 16.95 8.69 -2.37
N LEU A 3 15.66 8.45 -2.59
CA LEU A 3 15.13 7.98 -3.86
C LEU A 3 13.92 8.85 -4.21
N ALA A 4 13.91 9.45 -5.40
CA ALA A 4 12.78 10.25 -5.85
C ALA A 4 11.60 9.34 -6.22
N LEU A 5 10.74 9.04 -5.24
CA LEU A 5 9.57 8.15 -5.39
C LEU A 5 8.52 8.70 -6.38
N THR A 6 8.51 10.01 -6.63
CA THR A 6 7.64 10.66 -7.61
C THR A 6 7.92 10.25 -9.06
N GLU A 7 9.16 9.83 -9.37
CA GLU A 7 9.58 9.44 -10.72
C GLU A 7 9.54 7.92 -10.95
N ALA A 8 9.51 7.15 -9.86
CA ALA A 8 9.29 5.71 -9.88
C ALA A 8 7.80 5.43 -10.14
N ASN A 9 7.38 5.53 -11.40
CA ASN A 9 5.99 5.28 -11.79
C ASN A 9 5.52 3.90 -11.28
N GLY A 10 4.45 3.90 -10.47
CA GLY A 10 3.78 2.69 -10.04
C GLY A 10 2.67 2.28 -11.01
N TYR A 11 2.34 0.99 -11.03
CA TYR A 11 1.18 0.48 -11.77
C TYR A 11 0.45 -0.58 -10.94
N VAL A 12 -0.83 -0.79 -11.28
CA VAL A 12 -1.67 -1.83 -10.67
C VAL A 12 -1.85 -2.96 -11.67
N ALA A 13 -1.49 -4.18 -11.28
CA ALA A 13 -1.71 -5.37 -12.12
C ALA A 13 -3.17 -5.82 -12.09
N ALA A 14 -3.56 -6.70 -13.01
CA ALA A 14 -4.93 -7.20 -13.13
C ALA A 14 -5.47 -7.89 -11.86
N GLY A 15 -4.58 -8.45 -11.02
CA GLY A 15 -4.92 -9.03 -9.73
C GLY A 15 -5.06 -8.00 -8.60
N GLY A 16 -4.78 -6.72 -8.86
CA GLY A 16 -4.79 -5.63 -7.89
C GLY A 16 -3.44 -5.35 -7.23
N GLU A 17 -2.37 -6.09 -7.60
CA GLU A 17 -1.03 -5.90 -7.04
C GLU A 17 -0.45 -4.54 -7.45
N ILE A 18 0.07 -3.79 -6.47
CA ILE A 18 0.73 -2.51 -6.70
C ILE A 18 2.22 -2.75 -6.80
N TYR A 19 2.80 -2.29 -7.90
CA TYR A 19 4.23 -2.37 -8.16
C TYR A 19 4.86 -0.98 -8.27
N LEU A 20 6.06 -0.84 -7.70
CA LEU A 20 6.97 0.28 -7.91
C LEU A 20 8.04 -0.13 -8.91
N ASN A 21 8.24 0.65 -9.97
CA ASN A 21 9.33 0.41 -10.92
C ASN A 21 10.55 1.27 -10.55
N LEU A 22 11.49 0.66 -9.82
CA LEU A 22 12.73 1.29 -9.38
C LEU A 22 13.71 1.55 -10.53
N ALA A 23 13.52 0.94 -11.71
CA ALA A 23 14.37 1.22 -12.87
C ALA A 23 14.17 2.64 -13.40
N LYS A 24 13.03 3.26 -13.08
CA LYS A 24 12.68 4.64 -13.44
C LYS A 24 12.99 5.64 -12.33
N ALA A 25 13.46 5.18 -11.18
CA ALA A 25 13.84 6.05 -10.08
C ALA A 25 15.17 6.76 -10.38
N ASN A 26 15.22 8.05 -10.07
CA ASN A 26 16.43 8.87 -10.19
C ASN A 26 16.87 9.40 -8.81
N ASN A 27 18.05 10.04 -8.80
CA ASN A 27 18.61 10.78 -7.67
C ASN A 27 19.08 9.94 -6.47
N PHE A 28 19.95 8.95 -6.71
CA PHE A 28 20.60 8.14 -5.68
C PHE A 28 21.60 8.95 -4.83
N LEU A 29 21.13 9.69 -3.83
CA LEU A 29 21.99 10.41 -2.88
C LEU A 29 22.28 9.53 -1.65
N PHE A 30 23.56 9.44 -1.28
CA PHE A 30 24.00 8.66 -0.13
C PHE A 30 24.46 9.60 1.00
N ASN A 31 23.84 9.49 2.18
CA ASN A 31 24.19 10.31 3.36
C ASN A 31 25.41 9.80 4.14
N PHE A 32 26.28 9.00 3.53
CA PHE A 32 27.51 8.51 4.18
C PHE A 32 28.73 9.31 3.72
N GLY A 33 29.56 9.76 4.67
CA GLY A 33 30.93 10.24 4.39
C GLY A 33 31.14 11.75 4.26
N GLY A 34 30.15 12.61 4.49
CA GLY A 34 30.31 14.07 4.68
C GLY A 34 30.93 14.89 3.53
N VAL A 35 31.36 14.26 2.44
CA VAL A 35 32.05 14.91 1.31
C VAL A 35 31.17 14.83 0.06
N PRO A 36 30.64 15.97 -0.44
CA PRO A 36 29.69 16.00 -1.56
C PRO A 36 30.17 15.29 -2.83
N GLU A 37 31.46 15.37 -3.12
CA GLU A 37 32.06 14.76 -4.31
C GLU A 37 32.11 13.22 -4.23
N ALA A 38 32.30 12.66 -3.03
CA ALA A 38 32.26 11.23 -2.79
C ALA A 38 30.82 10.69 -2.89
N GLN A 39 29.85 11.44 -2.37
CA GLN A 39 28.42 11.12 -2.46
C GLN A 39 27.95 11.08 -3.93
N ALA A 40 28.36 12.05 -4.75
CA ALA A 40 28.04 12.10 -6.17
C ALA A 40 28.63 10.92 -6.96
N LYS A 41 29.92 10.58 -6.73
CA LYS A 41 30.57 9.43 -7.37
C LYS A 41 29.94 8.10 -6.96
N LEU A 42 29.57 7.97 -5.69
CA LEU A 42 28.89 6.79 -5.17
C LEU A 42 27.47 6.67 -5.73
N GLY A 43 26.72 7.78 -5.81
CA GLY A 43 25.41 7.85 -6.43
C GLY A 43 25.44 7.40 -7.89
N ALA A 44 26.36 7.93 -8.69
CA ALA A 44 26.54 7.53 -10.09
C ALA A 44 26.91 6.05 -10.25
N PHE A 45 27.68 5.48 -9.32
CA PHE A 45 28.01 4.06 -9.31
C PHE A 45 26.75 3.19 -9.11
N PHE A 46 25.90 3.53 -8.13
CA PHE A 46 24.66 2.79 -7.88
C PHE A 46 23.62 3.00 -8.99
N GLU A 47 23.48 4.20 -9.53
CA GLU A 47 22.61 4.49 -10.67
C GLU A 47 22.95 3.58 -11.86
N LYS A 48 24.25 3.45 -12.18
CA LYS A 48 24.71 2.55 -13.25
C LYS A 48 24.39 1.08 -12.95
N LYS A 49 24.44 0.66 -11.68
CA LYS A 49 24.10 -0.71 -11.27
C LYS A 49 22.60 -0.97 -11.39
N PHE A 50 21.75 -0.06 -10.91
CA PHE A 50 20.29 -0.18 -11.03
C PHE A 50 19.84 -0.20 -12.49
N LYS A 51 20.40 0.66 -13.35
CA LYS A 51 20.12 0.66 -14.80
C LYS A 51 20.60 -0.59 -15.53
N ALA A 52 21.54 -1.35 -14.97
CA ALA A 52 22.05 -2.58 -15.55
C ALA A 52 21.29 -3.84 -15.07
N LEU A 53 20.42 -3.72 -14.07
CA LEU A 53 19.60 -4.84 -13.61
C LEU A 53 18.45 -5.11 -14.60
N PRO A 54 18.08 -6.38 -14.84
CA PRO A 54 16.86 -6.72 -15.56
C PRO A 54 15.64 -6.03 -14.92
N GLU A 55 14.70 -5.56 -15.73
CA GLU A 55 13.53 -4.80 -15.26
C GLU A 55 12.73 -5.57 -14.19
N GLU A 56 12.62 -6.90 -14.33
CA GLU A 56 12.01 -7.82 -13.39
C GLU A 56 12.59 -7.73 -11.96
N LYS A 57 13.89 -7.40 -11.83
CA LYS A 57 14.57 -7.24 -10.53
C LYS A 57 14.42 -5.84 -9.94
N CYS A 58 13.89 -4.90 -10.72
CA CYS A 58 13.65 -3.52 -10.32
C CYS A 58 12.17 -3.25 -10.01
N ILE A 59 11.33 -4.28 -10.07
CA ILE A 59 9.91 -4.21 -9.72
C ILE A 59 9.76 -4.60 -8.24
N TYR A 60 9.34 -3.65 -7.41
CA TYR A 60 9.07 -3.88 -5.99
C TYR A 60 7.57 -3.88 -5.72
N GLN A 61 7.02 -4.97 -5.20
CA GLN A 61 5.59 -5.04 -4.87
C GLN A 61 5.31 -4.37 -3.53
N LEU A 62 4.55 -3.29 -3.54
CA LEU A 62 4.21 -2.49 -2.35
C LEU A 62 2.97 -3.02 -1.63
N GLY A 63 2.03 -3.58 -2.38
CA GLY A 63 0.72 -3.92 -1.84
C GLY A 63 -0.18 -4.62 -2.84
N ARG A 64 -1.45 -4.77 -2.46
CA ARG A 64 -2.50 -5.26 -3.33
C ARG A 64 -3.83 -4.56 -3.02
N ILE A 65 -4.23 -3.62 -3.86
CA ILE A 65 -5.59 -3.07 -3.78
C ILE A 65 -6.51 -4.17 -4.29
N MET A 66 -7.32 -4.75 -3.41
CA MET A 66 -8.30 -5.73 -3.86
C MET A 66 -9.32 -4.99 -4.73
N PRO A 67 -9.60 -5.45 -5.96
CA PRO A 67 -10.82 -5.05 -6.62
C PRO A 67 -11.96 -5.59 -5.73
N GLY A 68 -12.46 -4.75 -4.82
CA GLY A 68 -13.53 -5.13 -3.91
C GLY A 68 -14.79 -5.55 -4.69
N GLY A 69 -15.84 -5.95 -3.98
CA GLY A 69 -17.12 -6.31 -4.61
C GLY A 69 -17.79 -5.18 -5.41
N ASN A 70 -17.24 -3.96 -5.37
CA ASN A 70 -17.77 -2.77 -6.01
C ASN A 70 -16.91 -2.31 -7.20
N GLU A 71 -17.46 -2.45 -8.40
CA GLU A 71 -16.78 -2.11 -9.65
C GLU A 71 -16.47 -0.61 -9.76
N ALA A 72 -17.27 0.24 -9.13
CA ALA A 72 -17.08 1.69 -9.13
C ALA A 72 -15.78 2.13 -8.42
N MET A 73 -15.16 1.25 -7.63
CA MET A 73 -13.97 1.54 -6.82
C MET A 73 -12.69 0.88 -7.34
N ARG A 74 -12.69 0.36 -8.58
CA ARG A 74 -11.51 -0.28 -9.16
C ARG A 74 -10.36 0.72 -9.37
N PRO A 75 -9.15 0.45 -8.82
CA PRO A 75 -7.97 1.26 -9.06
C PRO A 75 -7.43 1.07 -10.49
N ASP A 76 -6.75 2.08 -11.02
CA ASP A 76 -6.12 2.06 -12.35
C ASP A 76 -4.64 2.51 -12.27
N GLU A 77 -4.40 3.71 -11.73
CA GLU A 77 -3.03 4.22 -11.52
C GLU A 77 -2.74 4.47 -10.04
N PHE A 78 -1.46 4.37 -9.69
CA PHE A 78 -0.98 4.52 -8.31
C PHE A 78 0.33 5.31 -8.26
N MET A 79 0.45 6.19 -7.26
CA MET A 79 1.65 6.98 -7.02
C MET A 79 1.90 7.12 -5.51
N LEU A 80 3.17 7.13 -5.13
CA LEU A 80 3.60 7.36 -3.75
C LEU A 80 4.41 8.63 -3.63
N VAL A 81 4.13 9.39 -2.59
CA VAL A 81 4.95 10.51 -2.16
C VAL A 81 5.15 10.45 -0.65
N THR A 82 6.25 11.01 -0.19
CA THR A 82 6.52 11.22 1.24
C THR A 82 6.24 12.68 1.58
N HIS A 83 5.66 12.92 2.74
CA HIS A 83 5.36 14.27 3.19
C HIS A 83 5.76 14.41 4.67
N PRO A 84 6.78 15.22 5.00
CA PRO A 84 7.19 15.43 6.37
C PRO A 84 6.06 16.12 7.15
N ARG A 85 5.95 15.83 8.44
CA ARG A 85 5.01 16.53 9.32
C ARG A 85 5.40 18.00 9.52
N ASP A 86 6.70 18.23 9.60
CA ASP A 86 7.29 19.55 9.70
C ASP A 86 8.25 19.75 8.52
N PRO A 87 7.92 20.63 7.55
CA PRO A 87 8.78 20.91 6.40
C PRO A 87 10.16 21.46 6.78
N GLU A 88 10.31 22.06 7.98
CA GLU A 88 11.59 22.59 8.48
C GLU A 88 12.44 21.52 9.18
N ASN A 89 11.85 20.36 9.52
CA ASN A 89 12.52 19.24 10.19
C ASN A 89 12.30 17.92 9.45
N LEU A 90 13.15 17.66 8.46
CA LEU A 90 13.07 16.48 7.59
C LEU A 90 13.41 15.16 8.29
N ASP A 91 14.08 15.21 9.45
CA ASP A 91 14.42 14.02 10.26
C ASP A 91 13.28 13.64 11.24
N GLY A 92 12.16 14.38 11.22
CA GLY A 92 11.00 14.16 12.07
C GLY A 92 10.00 13.11 11.55
N GLU A 93 8.85 13.00 12.23
CA GLU A 93 7.73 12.18 11.76
C GLU A 93 7.26 12.61 10.36
N GLY A 94 6.85 11.64 9.55
CA GLY A 94 6.36 11.89 8.19
C GLY A 94 5.30 10.89 7.78
N ALA A 95 4.53 11.25 6.75
CA ALA A 95 3.49 10.41 6.18
C ALA A 95 3.92 9.90 4.82
N ILE A 96 3.55 8.65 4.53
CA ILE A 96 3.54 8.11 3.18
C ILE A 96 2.15 8.38 2.62
N ILE A 97 2.07 9.16 1.56
CA ILE A 97 0.82 9.47 0.87
C ILE A 97 0.72 8.58 -0.36
N SER A 98 -0.35 7.79 -0.39
CA SER A 98 -0.75 7.02 -1.56
C SER A 98 -1.83 7.77 -2.33
N LEU A 99 -1.56 8.02 -3.61
CA LEU A 99 -2.48 8.68 -4.54
C LEU A 99 -2.95 7.64 -5.56
N ILE A 100 -4.26 7.39 -5.58
CA ILE A 100 -4.88 6.34 -6.38
C ILE A 100 -5.84 6.99 -7.39
N LYS A 101 -5.63 6.73 -8.68
CA LYS A 101 -6.59 7.05 -9.73
C LYS A 101 -7.49 5.82 -9.94
N LEU A 102 -8.80 6.01 -9.92
CA LEU A 102 -9.75 4.93 -10.23
C LEU A 102 -10.00 4.83 -11.73
N GLU A 103 -10.40 3.64 -12.19
CA GLU A 103 -10.67 3.37 -13.60
C GLU A 103 -11.77 4.29 -14.13
N GLY A 104 -11.46 5.07 -15.18
CA GLY A 104 -12.38 6.05 -15.75
C GLY A 104 -12.36 7.44 -15.10
N ASP A 105 -11.46 7.70 -14.15
CA ASP A 105 -11.20 9.07 -13.64
C ASP A 105 -10.06 9.76 -14.40
N LYS A 106 -10.11 11.10 -14.44
CA LYS A 106 -8.98 11.92 -14.90
C LYS A 106 -7.86 11.85 -13.89
N ARG A 107 -6.61 11.75 -14.37
CA ARG A 107 -5.43 11.86 -13.51
C ARG A 107 -5.36 13.27 -12.91
N GLY A 108 -5.28 13.34 -11.59
CA GLY A 108 -5.05 14.59 -10.87
C GLY A 108 -3.59 15.05 -10.95
N THR A 109 -3.34 16.27 -10.49
CA THR A 109 -1.99 16.84 -10.37
C THR A 109 -1.62 17.00 -8.90
N ILE A 110 -0.37 16.69 -8.55
CA ILE A 110 0.18 17.07 -7.23
C ILE A 110 0.42 18.58 -7.23
N PRO A 111 0.13 19.30 -6.13
CA PRO A 111 0.57 20.68 -5.99
C PRO A 111 2.08 20.82 -6.25
N SER A 112 2.50 21.90 -6.89
CA SER A 112 3.93 22.16 -7.18
C SER A 112 4.71 22.65 -5.96
N ASP A 113 4.01 22.92 -4.85
CA ASP A 113 4.55 23.49 -3.62
C ASP A 113 4.11 22.60 -2.45
N ASP A 114 5.09 22.04 -1.74
CA ASP A 114 4.87 21.13 -0.62
C ASP A 114 4.10 21.79 0.54
N THR A 115 4.15 23.13 0.67
CA THR A 115 3.36 23.84 1.68
C THR A 115 1.85 23.82 1.41
N GLN A 116 1.45 23.48 0.18
CA GLN A 116 0.05 23.32 -0.21
C GLN A 116 -0.48 21.90 0.06
N LEU A 117 0.42 20.92 0.24
CA LEU A 117 0.07 19.63 0.80
C LEU A 117 -0.04 19.80 2.32
N LYS A 118 -1.23 19.58 2.86
CA LYS A 118 -1.43 19.58 4.31
C LYS A 118 -1.04 18.21 4.86
N TYR A 119 -0.44 18.17 6.05
CA TYR A 119 -0.30 16.93 6.79
C TYR A 119 -1.66 16.46 7.30
N LEU A 120 -2.12 15.30 6.84
CA LEU A 120 -3.52 14.86 6.99
C LEU A 120 -3.77 13.87 8.12
N ILE A 121 -2.74 13.46 8.88
CA ILE A 121 -2.91 12.59 10.06
C ILE A 121 -3.11 13.49 11.28
N PRO A 122 -4.31 13.51 11.91
CA PRO A 122 -4.58 14.39 13.04
C PRO A 122 -3.81 13.97 14.29
N ASN A 123 -3.58 14.92 15.20
CA ASN A 123 -2.91 14.71 16.48
C ASN A 123 -3.78 15.10 17.68
N ASP A 124 -5.08 14.86 17.57
CA ASP A 124 -6.07 15.22 18.59
C ASP A 124 -5.71 14.59 19.94
N ALA A 125 -5.83 15.36 21.02
CA ALA A 125 -5.47 14.90 22.36
C ALA A 125 -6.28 13.64 22.75
N GLY A 126 -5.56 12.56 23.11
CA GLY A 126 -6.17 11.27 23.48
C GLY A 126 -6.61 10.39 22.30
N LYS A 127 -6.28 10.77 21.06
CA LYS A 127 -6.46 9.94 19.86
C LYS A 127 -5.09 9.63 19.25
N ASP A 128 -4.92 8.40 18.80
CA ASP A 128 -3.68 7.83 18.28
C ASP A 128 -3.84 7.43 16.80
N TYR A 129 -4.25 8.39 15.96
CA TYR A 129 -4.38 8.16 14.53
C TYR A 129 -3.02 7.92 13.88
N SER A 130 -2.96 6.93 12.98
CA SER A 130 -1.76 6.61 12.18
C SER A 130 -2.03 6.57 10.68
N ALA A 131 -3.29 6.76 10.26
CA ALA A 131 -3.67 6.80 8.85
C ALA A 131 -4.87 7.70 8.60
N THR A 132 -4.91 8.23 7.38
CA THR A 132 -6.05 8.99 6.83
C THR A 132 -6.35 8.49 5.42
N VAL A 133 -7.62 8.21 5.14
CA VAL A 133 -8.10 7.85 3.81
C VAL A 133 -9.04 8.94 3.32
N MET A 134 -8.83 9.40 2.09
CA MET A 134 -9.72 10.35 1.43
C MET A 134 -10.31 9.72 0.17
N LEU A 135 -11.62 9.83 0.00
CA LEU A 135 -12.35 9.35 -1.17
C LEU A 135 -13.22 10.47 -1.76
N GLY A 136 -13.22 10.57 -3.09
CA GLY A 136 -14.06 11.50 -3.81
C GLY A 136 -15.55 11.19 -3.63
N SER A 137 -16.35 12.21 -3.30
CA SER A 137 -17.81 12.10 -3.09
C SER A 137 -18.54 11.48 -4.27
N ARG A 138 -18.13 11.80 -5.50
CA ARG A 138 -18.72 11.27 -6.74
C ARG A 138 -18.67 9.73 -6.81
N ARG A 139 -17.50 9.15 -6.53
CA ARG A 139 -17.27 7.71 -6.57
C ARG A 139 -17.96 7.00 -5.42
N LEU A 140 -17.92 7.62 -4.25
CA LEU A 140 -18.57 7.11 -3.06
C LEU A 140 -20.09 7.05 -3.22
N ALA A 141 -20.72 8.09 -3.76
CA ALA A 141 -22.15 8.11 -4.03
C ALA A 141 -22.57 7.02 -5.02
N LEU A 142 -21.79 6.79 -6.08
CA LEU A 142 -22.05 5.71 -7.04
C LEU A 142 -21.91 4.33 -6.40
N GLY A 143 -20.81 4.12 -5.67
CA GLY A 143 -20.58 2.85 -4.97
C GLY A 143 -21.70 2.54 -3.98
N GLN A 144 -22.13 3.53 -3.21
CA GLN A 144 -23.22 3.43 -2.25
C GLN A 144 -24.57 3.15 -2.92
N MET A 145 -24.87 3.86 -4.01
CA MET A 145 -26.10 3.65 -4.78
C MET A 145 -26.17 2.23 -5.34
N MET A 146 -25.09 1.76 -5.97
CA MET A 146 -25.01 0.39 -6.50
C MET A 146 -25.14 -0.65 -5.40
N HIS A 147 -24.49 -0.44 -4.25
CA HIS A 147 -24.60 -1.35 -3.11
C HIS A 147 -26.04 -1.38 -2.56
N ALA A 148 -26.66 -0.23 -2.32
CA ALA A 148 -28.03 -0.14 -1.84
C ALA A 148 -29.03 -0.79 -2.81
N LEU A 149 -28.87 -0.60 -4.12
CA LEU A 149 -29.74 -1.24 -5.11
C LEU A 149 -29.58 -2.76 -5.14
N ARG A 150 -28.40 -3.32 -4.86
CA ARG A 150 -28.20 -4.79 -4.77
C ARG A 150 -28.95 -5.43 -3.62
N GLU A 151 -29.30 -4.67 -2.58
CA GLU A 151 -30.09 -5.17 -1.45
C GLU A 151 -31.58 -5.32 -1.78
N VAL A 152 -32.08 -4.62 -2.81
CA VAL A 152 -33.52 -4.62 -3.18
C VAL A 152 -33.80 -5.28 -4.52
N ILE A 153 -32.82 -5.24 -5.43
CA ILE A 153 -32.92 -5.83 -6.76
C ILE A 153 -32.27 -7.21 -6.69
N GLU A 154 -33.09 -8.25 -6.87
CA GLU A 154 -32.61 -9.63 -6.91
C GLU A 154 -31.69 -9.84 -8.13
N ASP A 155 -30.59 -10.57 -7.95
CA ASP A 155 -29.60 -10.86 -9.01
C ASP A 155 -29.00 -9.61 -9.71
N ALA A 156 -28.99 -8.46 -9.03
CA ALA A 156 -28.55 -7.20 -9.59
C ALA A 156 -27.10 -7.23 -10.11
N THR A 157 -26.94 -7.07 -11.41
CA THR A 157 -25.65 -6.95 -12.09
C THR A 157 -25.56 -5.59 -12.76
N PHE A 158 -24.47 -4.88 -12.50
CA PHE A 158 -24.21 -3.56 -13.05
C PHE A 158 -23.06 -3.61 -14.05
N GLU A 159 -23.08 -2.70 -15.01
CA GLU A 159 -21.96 -2.40 -15.89
C GLU A 159 -21.69 -0.90 -15.84
N LEU A 160 -20.42 -0.50 -15.75
CA LEU A 160 -20.03 0.91 -15.73
C LEU A 160 -20.17 1.54 -17.12
N GLU A 161 -20.75 2.74 -17.18
CA GLU A 161 -20.91 3.51 -18.42
C GLU A 161 -19.82 4.57 -18.54
N TYR A 162 -19.25 4.70 -19.73
CA TYR A 162 -18.15 5.62 -20.01
C TYR A 162 -18.44 6.48 -21.25
N LYS A 163 -17.80 7.64 -21.30
CA LYS A 163 -17.82 8.55 -22.44
C LYS A 163 -16.39 8.94 -22.81
N ASP A 164 -16.09 8.90 -24.10
CA ASP A 164 -14.81 9.36 -24.61
C ASP A 164 -14.81 10.89 -24.71
N GLU A 165 -13.91 11.54 -23.97
CA GLU A 165 -13.68 12.98 -24.04
C GLU A 165 -12.18 13.26 -24.14
N GLY A 166 -11.73 13.88 -25.24
CA GLY A 166 -10.34 14.28 -25.42
C GLY A 166 -9.33 13.12 -25.46
N GLY A 167 -9.75 11.93 -25.92
CA GLY A 167 -8.91 10.74 -25.96
C GLY A 167 -8.79 9.99 -24.62
N GLN A 168 -9.57 10.38 -23.61
CA GLN A 168 -9.70 9.67 -22.33
C GLN A 168 -11.12 9.13 -22.16
N ARG A 169 -11.22 7.89 -21.66
CA ARG A 169 -12.48 7.22 -21.36
C ARG A 169 -12.91 7.57 -19.94
N LEU A 170 -13.94 8.41 -19.78
CA LEU A 170 -14.38 8.93 -18.50
C LEU A 170 -15.63 8.22 -18.01
N LEU A 171 -15.66 7.84 -16.73
CA LEU A 171 -16.82 7.26 -16.09
C LEU A 171 -17.95 8.29 -15.99
N THR A 172 -19.11 7.96 -16.53
CA THR A 172 -20.33 8.78 -16.50
C THR A 172 -21.42 8.23 -15.59
N GLY A 173 -21.32 6.95 -15.20
CA GLY A 173 -22.35 6.31 -14.41
C GLY A 173 -22.28 4.78 -14.44
N ALA A 174 -23.42 4.14 -14.21
CA ALA A 174 -23.57 2.70 -14.30
C ALA A 174 -24.97 2.34 -14.83
N LYS A 175 -25.09 1.17 -15.46
CA LYS A 175 -26.34 0.64 -15.98
C LYS A 175 -26.60 -0.74 -15.38
N LEU A 176 -27.84 -1.02 -14.99
CA LEU A 176 -28.24 -2.37 -14.59
C LEU A 176 -28.40 -3.23 -15.84
N THR A 177 -27.69 -4.36 -15.93
CA THR A 177 -27.77 -5.28 -17.09
C THR A 177 -28.64 -6.49 -16.79
N LYS A 178 -28.78 -6.86 -15.51
CA LYS A 178 -29.65 -7.93 -15.02
C LYS A 178 -30.18 -7.54 -13.64
N GLY A 179 -31.45 -7.84 -13.36
CA GLY A 179 -32.02 -7.78 -12.02
C GLY A 179 -33.52 -7.49 -12.03
N GLU A 180 -34.23 -8.01 -11.02
CA GLU A 180 -35.67 -7.81 -10.85
C GLU A 180 -35.93 -7.19 -9.48
N LEU A 181 -36.68 -6.09 -9.43
CA LEU A 181 -37.13 -5.50 -8.17
C LEU A 181 -38.45 -6.15 -7.75
N ARG A 182 -38.43 -6.81 -6.59
CA ARG A 182 -39.62 -7.41 -5.98
C ARG A 182 -40.00 -6.67 -4.72
N ILE A 183 -41.19 -6.10 -4.72
CA ILE A 183 -41.73 -5.39 -3.55
C ILE A 183 -42.66 -6.36 -2.79
N PRO A 184 -42.42 -6.60 -1.49
CA PRO A 184 -43.20 -7.54 -0.71
C PRO A 184 -44.65 -7.08 -0.50
N ALA A 185 -45.50 -8.03 -0.12
CA ALA A 185 -46.91 -7.80 0.12
C ALA A 185 -47.12 -6.73 1.20
N GLN A 186 -48.04 -5.80 0.96
CA GLN A 186 -48.37 -4.72 1.90
C GLN A 186 -49.76 -4.14 1.65
N ASP A 187 -50.30 -3.51 2.68
CA ASP A 187 -51.57 -2.79 2.61
C ASP A 187 -51.34 -1.30 2.38
N VAL A 188 -52.08 -0.72 1.45
CA VAL A 188 -52.03 0.70 1.11
C VAL A 188 -53.43 1.29 1.19
N GLU A 189 -53.55 2.49 1.74
CA GLU A 189 -54.79 3.27 1.69
C GLU A 189 -54.67 4.38 0.65
N ILE A 190 -55.61 4.42 -0.29
CA ILE A 190 -55.70 5.47 -1.29
C ILE A 190 -56.90 6.33 -1.00
N THR A 191 -56.67 7.64 -0.89
CA THR A 191 -57.74 8.63 -0.72
C THR A 191 -58.01 9.33 -2.03
N HIS A 192 -59.28 9.43 -2.41
CA HIS A 192 -59.73 10.06 -3.64
C HIS A 192 -60.89 11.03 -3.37
N ASP A 193 -60.83 12.25 -3.92
CA ASP A 193 -61.93 13.22 -3.81
C ASP A 193 -63.00 12.95 -4.89
N ALA A 194 -64.06 12.23 -4.50
CA ALA A 194 -65.17 11.88 -5.39
C ALA A 194 -66.21 13.01 -5.55
N GLY A 195 -65.84 14.26 -5.26
CA GLY A 195 -66.66 15.44 -5.49
C GLY A 195 -67.80 15.65 -4.48
N ALA A 196 -68.73 16.54 -4.83
CA ALA A 196 -69.66 17.15 -3.87
C ALA A 196 -70.59 16.18 -3.12
N LEU A 197 -70.93 15.03 -3.71
CA LEU A 197 -71.87 14.04 -3.13
C LEU A 197 -71.19 12.98 -2.27
N PHE A 198 -70.04 12.44 -2.69
CA PHE A 198 -69.35 11.34 -2.01
C PHE A 198 -68.18 11.81 -1.12
N ARG A 199 -67.66 13.02 -1.36
CA ARG A 199 -66.44 13.59 -0.74
C ARG A 199 -65.26 12.62 -0.84
N GLU A 200 -64.27 12.75 0.04
CA GLU A 200 -63.09 11.86 0.08
C GLU A 200 -63.49 10.39 0.36
N LEU A 201 -63.25 9.51 -0.61
CA LEU A 201 -63.31 8.06 -0.48
C LEU A 201 -61.92 7.52 -0.14
N ILE A 202 -61.87 6.51 0.71
CA ILE A 202 -60.66 5.81 1.12
C ILE A 202 -60.81 4.34 0.73
N ALA A 203 -59.97 3.87 -0.19
CA ALA A 203 -59.86 2.46 -0.57
C ALA A 203 -58.65 1.84 0.14
N SER A 204 -58.88 0.77 0.90
CA SER A 204 -57.83 -0.09 1.43
C SER A 204 -57.54 -1.19 0.43
N ILE A 205 -56.29 -1.33 0.03
CA ILE A 205 -55.85 -2.26 -1.02
C ILE A 205 -54.72 -3.10 -0.46
N HIS A 206 -54.87 -4.41 -0.57
CA HIS A 206 -53.79 -5.35 -0.30
C HIS A 206 -53.06 -5.62 -1.61
N ILE A 207 -51.78 -5.27 -1.64
CA ILE A 207 -50.87 -5.58 -2.74
C ILE A 207 -50.20 -6.90 -2.40
N ASP A 208 -50.40 -7.93 -3.22
CA ASP A 208 -49.81 -9.26 -3.03
C ASP A 208 -48.33 -9.26 -3.47
N SER A 209 -48.02 -8.61 -4.59
CA SER A 209 -46.66 -8.45 -5.11
C SER A 209 -46.58 -7.37 -6.18
N ILE A 210 -45.46 -6.65 -6.24
CA ILE A 210 -45.07 -5.85 -7.40
C ILE A 210 -43.75 -6.38 -7.94
N HIS A 211 -43.74 -6.67 -9.24
CA HIS A 211 -42.57 -7.12 -9.97
C HIS A 211 -42.20 -6.06 -11.00
N CYS A 212 -40.96 -5.58 -10.94
CA CYS A 212 -40.43 -4.61 -11.89
C CYS A 212 -39.19 -5.19 -12.58
N ASP A 213 -39.26 -5.36 -13.90
CA ASP A 213 -38.07 -5.67 -14.70
C ASP A 213 -37.31 -4.37 -14.95
N LEU A 214 -36.10 -4.30 -14.38
CA LEU A 214 -35.22 -3.13 -14.45
C LEU A 214 -34.00 -3.41 -15.34
N ALA A 215 -33.89 -4.63 -15.88
CA ALA A 215 -32.75 -5.04 -16.67
C ALA A 215 -32.66 -4.17 -17.93
N ASN A 216 -31.49 -3.55 -18.12
CA ASN A 216 -31.19 -2.62 -19.18
C ASN A 216 -31.97 -1.30 -19.21
N SER A 217 -32.92 -1.08 -18.30
CA SER A 217 -33.72 0.15 -18.22
C SER A 217 -33.25 1.09 -17.10
N LEU A 218 -32.68 0.57 -16.01
CA LEU A 218 -32.13 1.38 -14.92
C LEU A 218 -30.72 1.88 -15.23
N LYS A 219 -30.56 3.20 -15.15
CA LYS A 219 -29.29 3.92 -15.29
C LYS A 219 -29.04 4.81 -14.09
N ILE A 220 -27.77 4.85 -13.68
CA ILE A 220 -27.26 5.73 -12.63
C ILE A 220 -26.33 6.72 -13.31
N LYS A 221 -26.51 8.02 -13.09
CA LYS A 221 -25.70 9.09 -13.70
C LYS A 221 -25.23 10.09 -12.66
N PHE A 222 -24.15 10.79 -12.98
CA PHE A 222 -23.72 11.95 -12.19
C PHE A 222 -24.51 13.19 -12.62
N GLY A 223 -25.32 13.72 -11.71
CA GLY A 223 -26.04 14.98 -11.88
C GLY A 223 -25.22 16.20 -11.45
N ALA A 224 -25.87 17.37 -11.42
CA ALA A 224 -25.28 18.61 -10.93
C ALA A 224 -25.15 18.62 -9.38
N ASP A 225 -24.28 19.47 -8.84
CA ASP A 225 -24.15 19.76 -7.40
C ASP A 225 -23.95 18.53 -6.47
N GLY A 226 -23.34 17.48 -7.02
CA GLY A 226 -23.05 16.24 -6.31
C GLY A 226 -24.26 15.30 -6.15
N VAL A 227 -25.35 15.55 -6.87
CA VAL A 227 -26.51 14.65 -6.94
C VAL A 227 -26.17 13.45 -7.82
N ILE A 228 -26.51 12.26 -7.36
CA ILE A 228 -26.52 11.06 -8.18
C ILE A 228 -27.96 10.79 -8.63
N GLU A 229 -28.12 10.63 -9.95
CA GLU A 229 -29.42 10.53 -10.59
C GLU A 229 -29.67 9.08 -11.00
N LEU A 230 -30.89 8.64 -10.75
CA LEU A 230 -31.40 7.32 -11.04
C LEU A 230 -32.52 7.49 -12.07
N ASP A 231 -32.27 7.09 -13.30
CA ASP A 231 -33.26 7.10 -14.38
C ASP A 231 -33.65 5.67 -14.72
N MET A 232 -34.95 5.38 -14.74
CA MET A 232 -35.43 4.05 -15.08
C MET A 232 -36.75 4.11 -15.86
N GLU A 233 -36.85 3.27 -16.87
CA GLU A 233 -38.11 2.87 -17.45
C GLU A 233 -38.59 1.60 -16.73
N VAL A 234 -39.58 1.76 -15.88
CA VAL A 234 -40.13 0.67 -15.08
C VAL A 234 -41.22 -0.01 -15.88
N MET A 235 -41.00 -1.27 -16.25
CA MET A 235 -42.04 -2.15 -16.76
C MET A 235 -42.30 -3.22 -15.70
N GLY A 236 -43.55 -3.37 -15.28
CA GLY A 236 -43.88 -4.29 -14.22
C GLY A 236 -45.32 -4.73 -14.23
N TRP A 237 -45.64 -5.64 -13.32
CA TRP A 237 -47.02 -5.97 -13.00
C TRP A 237 -47.25 -5.89 -11.49
N VAL A 238 -48.44 -5.45 -11.13
CA VAL A 238 -48.94 -5.39 -9.76
C VAL A 238 -50.08 -6.37 -9.62
N THR A 239 -50.02 -7.20 -8.59
CA THR A 239 -51.16 -8.04 -8.18
C THR A 239 -51.72 -7.47 -6.90
N CYS A 240 -53.01 -7.12 -6.92
CA CYS A 240 -53.66 -6.52 -5.76
C CYS A 240 -55.13 -6.91 -5.65
N LYS A 241 -55.70 -6.68 -4.47
CA LYS A 241 -57.12 -6.83 -4.20
C LYS A 241 -57.58 -5.65 -3.34
N THR A 242 -58.70 -5.03 -3.69
CA THR A 242 -59.34 -4.10 -2.77
C THR A 242 -59.90 -4.90 -1.60
N THR A 243 -59.61 -4.47 -0.37
CA THR A 243 -60.09 -5.13 0.86
C THR A 243 -61.22 -4.34 1.50
N ASN A 244 -61.25 -3.03 1.31
CA ASN A 244 -62.29 -2.15 1.84
C ASN A 244 -62.41 -0.86 1.02
N VAL A 245 -63.62 -0.30 0.92
CA VAL A 245 -63.84 1.06 0.42
C VAL A 245 -64.79 1.78 1.39
N ARG A 246 -64.35 2.91 1.93
CA ARG A 246 -65.11 3.71 2.90
C ARG A 246 -65.14 5.19 2.51
N SER A 247 -66.13 5.94 2.97
CA SER A 247 -66.10 7.41 2.89
C SER A 247 -65.45 7.99 4.16
N LYS A 248 -64.63 9.03 4.02
CA LYS A 248 -63.94 9.71 5.13
C LYS A 248 -64.90 10.28 6.16
N ASN A 249 -66.06 10.76 5.73
CA ASN A 249 -67.11 11.26 6.62
C ASN A 249 -68.10 10.13 6.86
N GLY A 250 -67.82 9.30 7.87
CA GLY A 250 -68.46 8.01 8.18
C GLY A 250 -69.97 7.98 8.45
N TYR A 251 -70.78 8.63 7.62
CA TYR A 251 -72.24 8.64 7.69
C TYR A 251 -72.87 7.44 6.97
N GLY A 252 -72.10 6.42 6.59
CA GLY A 252 -72.61 5.24 5.88
C GLY A 252 -73.29 5.54 4.54
N PHE A 253 -73.07 6.74 3.96
CA PHE A 253 -73.76 7.18 2.75
C PHE A 253 -73.42 6.29 1.54
N LEU A 254 -72.15 5.90 1.40
CA LEU A 254 -71.71 4.95 0.37
C LEU A 254 -72.42 3.60 0.52
N GLU A 255 -72.47 3.06 1.74
CA GLU A 255 -73.09 1.78 2.06
C GLU A 255 -74.61 1.81 1.83
N TRP A 256 -75.26 2.89 2.25
CA TRP A 256 -76.67 3.16 1.99
C TRP A 256 -76.95 3.26 0.49
N TRP A 257 -76.14 3.99 -0.25
CA TRP A 257 -76.32 4.22 -1.68
C TRP A 257 -76.11 2.95 -2.50
N VAL A 258 -75.04 2.19 -2.23
CA VAL A 258 -74.79 0.87 -2.83
C VAL A 258 -75.97 -0.07 -2.59
N LYS A 259 -76.53 -0.06 -1.38
CA LYS A 259 -77.68 -0.89 -1.00
C LYS A 259 -78.98 -0.46 -1.68
N VAL A 260 -79.24 0.84 -1.79
CA VAL A 260 -80.46 1.38 -2.44
C VAL A 260 -80.45 1.11 -3.94
N HIS A 261 -79.29 1.16 -4.57
CA HIS A 261 -79.16 1.01 -6.03
C HIS A 261 -78.75 -0.39 -6.49
N GLY A 262 -78.63 -1.37 -5.57
CA GLY A 262 -78.33 -2.77 -5.91
C GLY A 262 -76.98 -2.94 -6.63
N ILE A 263 -76.00 -2.10 -6.30
CA ILE A 263 -74.70 -2.09 -6.97
C ILE A 263 -73.86 -3.27 -6.48
N ASP A 264 -73.45 -4.13 -7.42
CA ASP A 264 -72.56 -5.25 -7.13
C ASP A 264 -71.12 -4.76 -7.03
N LEU A 265 -70.61 -4.64 -5.79
CA LEU A 265 -69.22 -4.32 -5.52
C LEU A 265 -68.30 -5.56 -5.52
N GLU A 266 -68.81 -6.79 -5.68
CA GLU A 266 -67.98 -8.01 -5.63
C GLU A 266 -66.85 -7.98 -6.66
N ARG A 267 -67.08 -7.32 -7.81
CA ARG A 267 -66.03 -7.12 -8.83
C ARG A 267 -64.83 -6.32 -8.32
N LEU A 268 -65.02 -5.37 -7.40
CA LEU A 268 -63.93 -4.56 -6.84
C LEU A 268 -63.06 -5.35 -5.86
N TYR A 269 -63.65 -6.33 -5.18
CA TYR A 269 -62.95 -7.17 -4.19
C TYR A 269 -62.24 -8.38 -4.82
N LYS A 270 -62.32 -8.57 -6.14
CA LYS A 270 -61.57 -9.61 -6.85
C LYS A 270 -60.11 -9.19 -7.00
N SER A 271 -59.22 -10.17 -6.90
CA SER A 271 -57.80 -9.94 -7.21
C SER A 271 -57.66 -9.61 -8.70
N SER A 272 -56.93 -8.53 -8.99
CA SER A 272 -56.53 -8.15 -10.35
C SER A 272 -55.01 -8.18 -10.45
N SER A 273 -54.52 -8.52 -11.64
CA SER A 273 -53.11 -8.38 -11.99
C SER A 273 -53.03 -7.47 -13.21
N GLU A 274 -52.34 -6.34 -13.06
CA GLU A 274 -52.26 -5.31 -14.08
C GLU A 274 -50.81 -4.96 -14.38
N THR A 275 -50.51 -4.79 -15.67
CA THR A 275 -49.20 -4.34 -16.13
C THR A 275 -49.16 -2.82 -16.16
N PHE A 276 -48.05 -2.23 -15.72
CA PHE A 276 -47.83 -0.80 -15.80
C PHE A 276 -46.47 -0.49 -16.42
N VAL A 277 -46.39 0.68 -17.04
CA VAL A 277 -45.14 1.25 -17.55
C VAL A 277 -45.03 2.68 -17.02
N ALA A 278 -43.87 3.03 -16.47
CA ALA A 278 -43.62 4.38 -15.96
C ALA A 278 -42.17 4.80 -16.17
N ASP A 279 -41.99 6.09 -16.45
CA ASP A 279 -40.67 6.73 -16.37
C ASP A 279 -40.47 7.26 -14.96
N VAL A 280 -39.40 6.81 -14.30
CA VAL A 280 -39.04 7.22 -12.95
C VAL A 280 -37.66 7.86 -12.98
N SER A 281 -37.57 9.07 -12.42
CA SER A 281 -36.31 9.76 -12.21
C SER A 281 -36.20 10.19 -10.76
N ALA A 282 -35.08 9.86 -10.12
CA ALA A 282 -34.86 10.18 -8.71
C ALA A 282 -33.43 10.68 -8.47
N GLY A 283 -33.30 11.75 -7.70
CA GLY A 283 -32.02 12.33 -7.34
C GLY A 283 -31.70 12.11 -5.87
N TYR A 284 -30.48 11.69 -5.58
CA TYR A 284 -30.00 11.48 -4.22
C TYR A 284 -28.69 12.22 -3.98
N LYS A 285 -28.47 12.66 -2.75
CA LYS A 285 -27.21 13.29 -2.34
C LYS A 285 -26.64 12.57 -1.14
N LEU A 286 -25.32 12.40 -1.13
CA LEU A 286 -24.63 11.81 0.02
C LEU A 286 -24.58 12.84 1.15
N VAL A 287 -25.06 12.47 2.34
CA VAL A 287 -25.13 13.35 3.53
C VAL A 287 -24.26 12.78 4.65
N ALA A 288 -23.69 13.69 5.44
CA ALA A 288 -22.64 13.41 6.42
C ALA A 288 -23.08 12.70 7.71
N ASP A 289 -24.38 12.40 7.87
CA ASP A 289 -24.89 11.78 9.09
C ASP A 289 -24.51 10.29 9.16
N GLU A 290 -24.00 9.88 10.33
CA GLU A 290 -23.52 8.54 10.75
C GLU A 290 -23.32 7.48 9.65
N GLY A 291 -22.42 7.74 8.69
CA GLY A 291 -21.93 6.69 7.79
C GLY A 291 -22.29 6.82 6.31
N GLY A 292 -22.78 7.98 5.84
CA GLY A 292 -22.90 8.27 4.41
C GLY A 292 -24.23 7.81 3.80
N LYS A 293 -25.33 8.28 4.38
CA LYS A 293 -26.69 8.04 3.86
C LYS A 293 -26.92 8.79 2.54
N LEU A 294 -27.71 8.19 1.64
CA LEU A 294 -28.22 8.84 0.44
C LEU A 294 -29.58 9.48 0.75
N GLU A 295 -29.60 10.81 0.84
CA GLU A 295 -30.83 11.57 1.06
C GLU A 295 -31.49 11.96 -0.27
N LYS A 296 -32.76 11.61 -0.42
CA LYS A 296 -33.58 11.95 -1.60
C LYS A 296 -33.68 13.48 -1.73
N GLN A 297 -33.36 13.98 -2.92
CA GLN A 297 -33.55 15.38 -3.32
C GLN A 297 -34.86 15.56 -4.08
N TYR A 298 -35.14 14.64 -5.01
CA TYR A 298 -36.38 14.64 -5.79
C TYR A 298 -36.76 13.22 -6.20
N PHE A 299 -38.05 13.05 -6.51
CA PHE A 299 -38.60 11.82 -7.09
C PHE A 299 -39.72 12.20 -8.08
N GLU A 300 -39.48 11.93 -9.35
CA GLU A 300 -40.44 12.12 -10.43
C GLU A 300 -40.95 10.76 -10.91
N TYR A 301 -42.27 10.64 -11.03
CA TYR A 301 -42.95 9.45 -11.55
C TYR A 301 -43.93 9.88 -12.63
N LYS A 302 -43.70 9.41 -13.86
CA LYS A 302 -44.53 9.72 -15.04
C LYS A 302 -45.10 8.41 -15.60
N PRO A 303 -46.37 8.06 -15.30
CA PRO A 303 -46.97 6.85 -15.85
C PRO A 303 -47.16 7.00 -17.37
N ARG A 304 -46.82 5.96 -18.13
CA ARG A 304 -47.15 5.85 -19.56
C ARG A 304 -48.48 5.11 -19.66
N TYR A 305 -49.55 5.81 -20.05
CA TYR A 305 -50.87 5.18 -20.23
C TYR A 305 -50.81 4.14 -21.36
N LEU A 306 -51.02 2.87 -21.03
CA LEU A 306 -51.25 1.81 -22.02
C LEU A 306 -52.67 1.98 -22.58
N ALA A 307 -52.77 2.23 -23.89
CA ALA A 307 -54.04 2.51 -24.59
C ALA A 307 -55.00 1.31 -24.72
N SER A 308 -54.88 0.26 -23.90
CA SER A 308 -55.68 -0.96 -24.02
C SER A 308 -56.50 -1.25 -22.76
N HIS A 309 -57.49 -0.42 -22.48
CA HIS A 309 -58.69 -0.90 -21.80
C HIS A 309 -59.87 -0.56 -22.70
N ALA A 310 -60.53 -1.61 -23.18
CA ALA A 310 -61.81 -1.49 -23.86
C ALA A 310 -62.75 -0.64 -23.00
N ASP A 311 -63.49 0.24 -23.67
CA ASP A 311 -64.45 1.17 -23.08
C ASP A 311 -65.30 0.45 -22.00
N PRO A 312 -65.26 0.86 -20.72
CA PRO A 312 -66.01 0.20 -19.65
C PRO A 312 -67.53 0.26 -19.88
N ALA A 313 -67.98 1.15 -20.79
CA ALA A 313 -69.35 1.17 -21.30
C ALA A 313 -69.80 -0.19 -21.89
N SER A 314 -68.89 -1.02 -22.41
CA SER A 314 -69.25 -2.33 -22.99
C SER A 314 -69.45 -3.45 -21.96
N ALA A 315 -68.93 -3.31 -20.74
CA ALA A 315 -68.89 -4.37 -19.73
C ALA A 315 -70.03 -4.32 -18.69
N CYS A 316 -70.87 -3.28 -18.73
CA CYS A 316 -72.06 -3.11 -17.90
C CYS A 316 -73.38 -3.41 -18.63
N ALA A 317 -73.33 -3.81 -19.92
CA ALA A 317 -74.49 -4.36 -20.59
C ALA A 317 -74.74 -5.79 -20.08
N GLY A 318 -75.65 -5.94 -19.11
CA GLY A 318 -76.30 -7.23 -18.86
C GLY A 318 -77.01 -7.72 -20.12
N PRO A 319 -77.35 -9.03 -20.23
CA PRO A 319 -78.09 -9.52 -21.39
C PRO A 319 -79.38 -8.72 -21.53
N ALA A 320 -79.58 -8.11 -22.70
CA ALA A 320 -80.84 -7.52 -23.08
C ALA A 320 -81.91 -8.61 -22.93
N LYS A 321 -82.85 -8.42 -22.00
CA LYS A 321 -84.12 -9.10 -22.12
C LYS A 321 -84.86 -8.40 -23.25
N ASP A 322 -85.07 -9.15 -24.32
CA ASP A 322 -86.07 -8.85 -25.34
C ASP A 322 -87.43 -8.78 -24.64
N ASP A 323 -87.89 -7.58 -24.36
CA ASP A 323 -89.31 -7.27 -24.20
C ASP A 323 -89.55 -5.98 -25.00
N GLU A 324 -90.23 -6.14 -26.13
CA GLU A 324 -90.82 -5.08 -26.95
C GLU A 324 -91.63 -4.11 -26.07
N ALA A 325 -91.25 -2.84 -26.07
CA ALA A 325 -92.14 -1.75 -25.74
C ALA A 325 -91.71 -0.50 -26.52
N ASP A 326 -92.39 -0.26 -27.64
CA ASP A 326 -92.42 1.03 -28.31
C ASP A 326 -92.89 2.12 -27.32
N SER A 327 -92.06 3.13 -27.08
CA SER A 327 -92.56 4.47 -26.77
C SER A 327 -91.50 5.53 -27.04
N GLU A 328 -91.65 6.26 -28.14
CA GLU A 328 -91.10 7.61 -28.28
C GLU A 328 -91.68 8.47 -27.15
N THR A 329 -90.85 8.90 -26.20
CA THR A 329 -91.24 9.91 -25.22
C THR A 329 -90.57 11.23 -25.57
N SER A 330 -91.38 12.13 -26.12
CA SER A 330 -91.15 13.56 -26.28
C SER A 330 -90.72 14.19 -24.95
N SER A 331 -89.66 15.01 -24.99
CA SER A 331 -88.99 15.61 -23.83
C SER A 331 -89.67 16.86 -23.26
N GLU A 332 -90.97 17.08 -23.50
CA GLU A 332 -91.65 18.33 -23.11
C GLU A 332 -92.62 18.22 -21.92
N ASP A 333 -92.84 17.04 -21.33
CA ASP A 333 -93.83 16.84 -20.24
C ASP A 333 -93.25 16.35 -18.90
N LEU A 334 -91.98 16.65 -18.58
CA LEU A 334 -91.40 16.34 -17.27
C LEU A 334 -91.70 17.45 -16.26
N THR A 335 -92.39 17.12 -15.17
CA THR A 335 -92.57 18.07 -14.05
C THR A 335 -91.21 18.41 -13.43
N LEU A 336 -91.07 19.59 -12.82
CA LEU A 336 -89.81 20.04 -12.17
C LEU A 336 -89.18 18.97 -11.24
N PRO A 337 -89.96 18.18 -10.47
CA PRO A 337 -89.46 17.03 -9.72
C PRO A 337 -88.89 15.89 -10.58
N GLU A 338 -89.53 15.54 -11.70
CA GLU A 338 -89.10 14.44 -12.57
C GLU A 338 -87.90 14.82 -13.43
N PHE A 339 -87.79 16.09 -13.84
CA PHE A 339 -86.60 16.66 -14.47
C PHE A 339 -85.41 16.69 -13.51
N LEU A 340 -85.63 17.07 -12.24
CA LEU A 340 -84.62 16.97 -11.19
C LEU A 340 -84.21 15.52 -10.92
N LEU A 341 -85.16 14.58 -10.95
CA LEU A 341 -84.89 13.15 -10.76
C LEU A 341 -84.04 12.56 -11.91
N THR A 342 -84.29 12.97 -13.15
CA THR A 342 -83.50 12.53 -14.33
C THR A 342 -82.12 13.17 -14.38
N ILE A 343 -81.98 14.43 -13.97
CA ILE A 343 -80.66 15.07 -13.76
C ILE A 343 -79.89 14.36 -12.63
N LEU A 344 -80.57 14.03 -11.52
CA LEU A 344 -79.98 13.25 -10.43
C LEU A 344 -79.57 11.85 -10.92
N ALA A 345 -80.41 11.16 -11.69
CA ALA A 345 -80.11 9.82 -12.21
C ALA A 345 -78.97 9.81 -13.24
N THR A 346 -78.88 10.81 -14.12
CA THR A 346 -77.76 10.95 -15.08
C THR A 346 -76.47 11.39 -14.40
N ALA A 347 -76.53 12.29 -13.43
CA ALA A 347 -75.40 12.62 -12.56
C ALA A 347 -74.95 11.40 -11.74
N GLN A 348 -75.88 10.58 -11.26
CA GLN A 348 -75.60 9.33 -10.55
C GLN A 348 -74.95 8.29 -11.46
N LEU A 349 -75.44 8.09 -12.70
CA LEU A 349 -74.85 7.18 -13.67
C LEU A 349 -73.44 7.60 -14.10
N LEU A 350 -73.24 8.91 -14.36
CA LEU A 350 -71.91 9.45 -14.64
C LEU A 350 -70.98 9.31 -13.43
N THR A 351 -71.50 9.45 -12.21
CA THR A 351 -70.71 9.21 -11.00
C THR A 351 -70.43 7.72 -10.80
N ILE A 352 -71.33 6.81 -11.17
CA ILE A 352 -71.12 5.34 -11.18
C ILE A 352 -70.00 4.98 -12.16
N LEU A 353 -70.12 5.41 -13.42
CA LEU A 353 -69.13 5.14 -14.45
C LEU A 353 -67.77 5.74 -14.08
N ARG A 354 -67.77 6.94 -13.49
CA ARG A 354 -66.57 7.59 -13.00
C ARG A 354 -65.97 6.89 -11.78
N LEU A 355 -66.79 6.44 -10.83
CA LEU A 355 -66.34 5.67 -9.67
C LEU A 355 -65.78 4.30 -10.10
N PHE A 356 -66.38 3.60 -11.06
CA PHE A 356 -65.83 2.35 -11.59
C PHE A 356 -64.58 2.55 -12.43
N TYR A 357 -64.54 3.60 -13.27
CA TYR A 357 -63.34 3.95 -14.05
C TYR A 357 -62.20 4.39 -13.13
N GLU A 358 -62.47 5.23 -12.13
CA GLU A 358 -61.47 5.76 -11.21
C GLU A 358 -61.06 4.70 -10.19
N VAL A 359 -61.98 3.92 -9.59
CA VAL A 359 -61.64 2.79 -8.71
C VAL A 359 -60.97 1.65 -9.46
N GLY A 360 -61.31 1.42 -10.73
CA GLY A 360 -60.57 0.52 -11.62
C GLY A 360 -59.19 1.08 -12.03
N ALA A 361 -58.99 2.40 -11.97
CA ALA A 361 -57.70 3.06 -12.22
C ALA A 361 -56.85 3.26 -10.94
N ILE A 362 -57.43 3.11 -9.75
CA ILE A 362 -56.74 3.16 -8.44
C ILE A 362 -55.52 2.22 -8.37
N PRO A 363 -55.50 1.01 -8.98
CA PRO A 363 -54.34 0.12 -8.97
C PRO A 363 -53.09 0.63 -9.73
N ASN A 364 -53.19 1.63 -10.60
CA ASN A 364 -52.18 1.78 -11.67
C ASN A 364 -51.18 2.93 -11.55
N ALA A 365 -51.45 3.99 -10.79
CA ALA A 365 -50.53 5.15 -10.73
C ALA A 365 -50.17 5.59 -9.32
N THR A 366 -51.15 5.73 -8.42
CA THR A 366 -50.93 6.31 -7.09
C THR A 366 -50.40 5.28 -6.08
N SER A 367 -50.91 4.04 -6.11
CA SER A 367 -50.42 2.90 -5.31
C SER A 367 -48.97 2.58 -5.64
N VAL A 368 -48.67 2.37 -6.92
CA VAL A 368 -47.34 1.96 -7.40
C VAL A 368 -46.31 3.05 -7.16
N ARG A 369 -46.65 4.33 -7.43
CA ARG A 369 -45.77 5.46 -7.15
C ARG A 369 -45.37 5.50 -5.67
N GLY A 370 -46.34 5.53 -4.77
CA GLY A 370 -46.08 5.68 -3.34
C GLY A 370 -45.26 4.50 -2.79
N VAL A 371 -45.62 3.29 -3.19
CA VAL A 371 -44.91 2.06 -2.80
C VAL A 371 -43.48 2.02 -3.32
N LEU A 372 -43.27 2.37 -4.59
CA LEU A 372 -41.94 2.40 -5.20
C LEU A 372 -41.07 3.47 -4.55
N GLU A 373 -41.63 4.68 -4.35
CA GLU A 373 -40.96 5.78 -3.67
C GLU A 373 -40.58 5.40 -2.23
N ASP A 374 -41.48 4.79 -1.47
CA ASP A 374 -41.22 4.34 -0.10
C ASP A 374 -40.16 3.23 -0.04
N THR A 375 -40.21 2.28 -0.96
CA THR A 375 -39.23 1.18 -1.05
C THR A 375 -37.83 1.73 -1.31
N LEU A 376 -37.70 2.66 -2.27
CA LEU A 376 -36.43 3.32 -2.56
C LEU A 376 -35.96 4.17 -1.36
N ASN A 377 -36.83 4.98 -0.75
CA ASN A 377 -36.47 5.81 0.40
C ASN A 377 -36.01 4.99 1.61
N LYS A 378 -36.69 3.86 1.91
CA LYS A 378 -36.32 2.95 3.01
C LYS A 378 -34.95 2.33 2.74
N THR A 379 -34.70 1.89 1.52
CA THR A 379 -33.43 1.29 1.10
C THR A 379 -32.28 2.27 1.24
N PHE A 380 -32.42 3.47 0.66
CA PHE A 380 -31.37 4.48 0.68
C PHE A 380 -31.17 5.13 2.06
N SER A 381 -32.06 4.83 3.00
CA SER A 381 -31.94 5.20 4.41
C SER A 381 -31.14 4.23 5.26
N LEU A 382 -30.76 3.06 4.73
CA LEU A 382 -29.91 2.11 5.44
C LEU A 382 -28.46 2.62 5.50
N PRO A 383 -27.82 2.64 6.68
CA PRO A 383 -26.42 3.04 6.81
C PRO A 383 -25.52 1.89 6.33
N SER A 384 -25.36 1.69 5.03
CA SER A 384 -24.21 0.95 4.55
C SER A 384 -22.99 1.86 4.72
N THR A 385 -22.25 1.63 5.80
CA THR A 385 -21.21 2.56 6.25
C THR A 385 -20.12 2.65 5.19
N VAL A 386 -19.80 3.88 4.76
CA VAL A 386 -18.60 4.24 3.99
C VAL A 386 -17.33 3.49 4.46
N LYS A 387 -17.29 3.16 5.76
CA LYS A 387 -16.31 2.28 6.40
C LYS A 387 -16.18 0.89 5.75
N ALA A 388 -17.27 0.17 5.51
CA ALA A 388 -17.21 -1.15 4.87
C ALA A 388 -16.61 -1.09 3.45
N LEU A 389 -16.95 -0.03 2.71
CA LEU A 389 -16.36 0.20 1.37
C LEU A 389 -14.85 0.48 1.47
N ILE A 390 -14.40 1.24 2.47
CA ILE A 390 -12.98 1.50 2.72
C ILE A 390 -12.24 0.22 3.12
N ASP A 391 -12.81 -0.55 4.04
CA ASP A 391 -12.25 -1.81 4.56
C ASP A 391 -12.06 -2.86 3.45
N ASP A 392 -12.96 -2.91 2.46
CA ASP A 392 -12.94 -3.86 1.36
C ASP A 392 -12.04 -3.46 0.18
N THR A 393 -11.65 -2.19 0.07
CA THR A 393 -10.99 -1.67 -1.14
C THR A 393 -9.46 -1.69 -1.06
N ILE A 394 -8.82 -1.37 0.08
CA ILE A 394 -7.35 -1.20 0.13
C ILE A 394 -6.71 -2.19 1.12
N LYS A 395 -5.81 -3.05 0.62
CA LYS A 395 -4.95 -3.93 1.45
C LYS A 395 -3.47 -3.75 1.07
N PHE A 396 -2.60 -3.51 2.04
CA PHE A 396 -1.15 -3.41 1.78
C PHE A 396 -0.46 -4.76 2.04
N ASN A 397 0.73 -4.99 1.46
CA ASN A 397 1.47 -6.26 1.58
C ASN A 397 1.90 -6.57 3.02
N PHE A 398 1.87 -5.56 3.90
CA PHE A 398 2.02 -5.72 5.35
C PHE A 398 0.72 -6.15 6.04
N GLY A 399 -0.27 -6.68 5.30
CA GLY A 399 -1.54 -7.22 5.78
C GLY A 399 -2.43 -6.24 6.54
N ASN A 400 -2.22 -4.93 6.36
CA ASN A 400 -2.98 -3.91 7.08
C ASN A 400 -4.20 -3.47 6.29
N ALA A 401 -5.38 -3.61 6.88
CA ALA A 401 -6.54 -2.80 6.55
C ALA A 401 -6.48 -1.51 7.39
N ILE A 402 -6.85 -0.38 6.81
CA ILE A 402 -6.99 0.87 7.57
C ILE A 402 -8.30 0.76 8.34
N ILE A 403 -8.22 0.67 9.68
CA ILE A 403 -9.41 0.65 10.51
C ILE A 403 -9.86 2.09 10.73
N ALA A 404 -10.94 2.48 10.06
CA ALA A 404 -11.56 3.78 10.26
C ALA A 404 -12.18 3.87 11.67
N ASP A 405 -11.68 4.83 12.46
CA ASP A 405 -12.22 5.19 13.79
C ASP A 405 -13.28 6.28 13.65
N ASN A 406 -12.98 7.32 12.88
CA ASN A 406 -13.85 8.48 12.64
C ASN A 406 -13.99 8.72 11.14
N THR A 407 -15.19 9.10 10.68
CA THR A 407 -15.45 9.41 9.27
C THR A 407 -16.24 10.72 9.15
N HIS A 408 -15.82 11.59 8.23
CA HIS A 408 -16.44 12.88 7.97
C HIS A 408 -16.69 13.07 6.47
N LEU A 409 -17.73 13.84 6.12
CA LEU A 409 -18.21 14.02 4.74
C LEU A 409 -18.42 15.50 4.34
N PRO A 410 -17.44 16.43 4.51
CA PRO A 410 -17.66 17.85 4.22
C PRO A 410 -17.81 18.17 2.70
N SER A 411 -17.13 17.41 1.83
CA SER A 411 -17.25 17.49 0.35
C SER A 411 -16.89 16.17 -0.38
N GLY A 412 -16.66 15.12 0.41
CA GLY A 412 -16.05 13.82 0.07
C GLY A 412 -15.80 13.08 1.38
N ALA A 413 -15.49 11.78 1.37
CA ALA A 413 -15.24 11.05 2.61
C ALA A 413 -13.80 11.22 3.06
N VAL A 414 -13.62 11.53 4.33
CA VAL A 414 -12.34 11.42 5.03
C VAL A 414 -12.54 10.49 6.19
N ALA A 415 -11.75 9.42 6.24
CA ALA A 415 -11.70 8.49 7.35
C ALA A 415 -10.35 8.61 8.06
N PHE A 416 -10.40 8.88 9.36
CA PHE A 416 -9.24 8.86 10.25
C PHE A 416 -9.21 7.56 11.01
N GLY A 417 -8.04 6.96 11.13
CA GLY A 417 -7.95 5.63 11.69
C GLY A 417 -6.55 5.20 12.04
N ARG A 418 -6.44 3.90 12.29
CA ARG A 418 -5.18 3.22 12.56
C ARG A 418 -4.89 2.20 11.48
N VAL A 419 -3.64 2.13 11.09
CA VAL A 419 -3.10 0.91 10.49
C VAL A 419 -3.10 -0.14 11.60
N ASN A 420 -3.96 -1.16 11.53
CA ASN A 420 -4.01 -2.22 12.54
C ASN A 420 -3.26 -3.47 12.07
N PRO A 421 -1.99 -3.66 12.47
CA PRO A 421 -1.25 -4.89 12.17
C PRO A 421 -1.75 -6.11 12.97
N ASN A 422 -2.49 -5.92 14.07
CA ASN A 422 -2.70 -6.99 15.05
C ASN A 422 -3.73 -8.06 14.66
N THR A 423 -4.56 -7.83 13.64
CA THR A 423 -5.62 -8.79 13.29
C THR A 423 -5.25 -9.75 12.15
N ILE A 424 -4.21 -9.46 11.36
CA ILE A 424 -3.85 -10.30 10.20
C ILE A 424 -2.36 -10.39 9.88
N SER A 425 -1.50 -9.47 10.34
CA SER A 425 -0.07 -9.45 9.98
C SER A 425 0.87 -9.40 11.18
N PHE A 426 2.17 -9.53 10.90
CA PHE A 426 3.25 -9.39 11.88
C PHE A 426 4.49 -8.87 11.15
N VAL A 427 5.36 -8.16 11.86
CA VAL A 427 6.63 -7.66 11.33
C VAL A 427 7.77 -8.11 12.23
N ILE A 428 8.92 -8.47 11.66
CA ILE A 428 10.14 -8.72 12.44
C ILE A 428 10.60 -7.40 13.09
N ASP A 429 10.92 -7.40 14.38
CA ASP A 429 11.26 -6.17 15.13
C ASP A 429 12.61 -5.57 14.73
N ASP A 430 13.64 -6.41 14.64
CA ASP A 430 15.00 -6.02 14.24
C ASP A 430 15.21 -6.28 12.75
N LEU A 431 14.99 -5.25 11.93
CA LEU A 431 15.00 -5.38 10.47
C LEU A 431 16.41 -5.37 9.85
N GLU A 432 17.40 -4.78 10.53
CA GLU A 432 18.76 -4.61 9.98
C GLU A 432 19.89 -4.88 11.01
N PRO A 433 19.90 -6.03 11.71
CA PRO A 433 20.92 -6.30 12.71
C PRO A 433 22.30 -6.46 12.07
N ILE A 434 23.33 -5.96 12.77
CA ILE A 434 24.74 -6.23 12.45
C ILE A 434 25.28 -7.22 13.48
N LEU A 435 25.75 -8.37 13.00
CA LEU A 435 26.14 -9.53 13.80
C LEU A 435 27.59 -9.93 13.51
N GLY A 436 28.32 -10.40 14.51
CA GLY A 436 29.61 -11.06 14.33
C GLY A 436 29.46 -12.47 13.77
N SER A 437 30.55 -13.02 13.21
CA SER A 437 30.60 -14.43 12.80
C SER A 437 30.27 -15.37 13.98
N GLY A 438 29.47 -16.41 13.73
CA GLY A 438 29.03 -17.36 14.76
C GLY A 438 28.04 -16.78 15.79
N GLN A 439 27.78 -15.47 15.78
CA GLN A 439 26.88 -14.83 16.74
C GLN A 439 25.45 -15.32 16.57
N LYS A 440 24.77 -15.53 17.71
CA LYS A 440 23.33 -15.80 17.75
C LYS A 440 22.52 -14.52 17.90
N HIS A 441 21.38 -14.48 17.24
CA HIS A 441 20.43 -13.38 17.34
C HIS A 441 18.99 -13.88 17.31
N LYS A 442 18.15 -13.38 18.22
CA LYS A 442 16.76 -13.78 18.34
C LYS A 442 15.88 -12.75 17.65
N PHE A 443 15.29 -13.12 16.51
CA PHE A 443 14.29 -12.29 15.86
C PHE A 443 12.94 -12.47 16.56
N ASN A 444 12.31 -11.36 16.93
CA ASN A 444 10.94 -11.37 17.43
C ASN A 444 10.00 -10.75 16.38
N THR A 445 8.70 -10.90 16.61
CA THR A 445 7.69 -10.26 15.76
C THR A 445 6.82 -9.33 16.57
N VAL A 446 6.32 -8.28 15.91
CA VAL A 446 5.35 -7.33 16.43
C VAL A 446 4.09 -7.38 15.57
N PRO A 447 2.92 -7.78 16.12
CA PRO A 447 2.76 -8.38 17.45
C PRO A 447 3.46 -9.75 17.55
N ALA A 448 3.69 -10.21 18.79
CA ALA A 448 4.31 -11.51 19.03
C ALA A 448 3.43 -12.64 18.49
N ARG A 449 3.97 -13.46 17.57
CA ARG A 449 3.24 -14.50 16.85
C ARG A 449 3.96 -15.84 17.00
N LYS A 450 3.20 -16.91 17.23
CA LYS A 450 3.71 -18.28 17.39
C LYS A 450 3.36 -19.11 16.15
N GLY A 451 4.11 -20.20 15.91
CA GLY A 451 3.85 -21.12 14.81
C GLY A 451 4.31 -20.62 13.44
N LEU A 452 5.21 -19.63 13.40
CA LEU A 452 5.80 -19.11 12.17
C LEU A 452 6.76 -20.12 11.57
N THR A 453 6.83 -20.14 10.23
CA THR A 453 7.90 -20.84 9.51
C THR A 453 9.03 -19.86 9.26
N TRP A 454 10.22 -20.16 9.79
CA TRP A 454 11.41 -19.34 9.62
C TRP A 454 12.34 -19.93 8.56
N ARG A 455 12.92 -19.08 7.72
CA ARG A 455 13.98 -19.44 6.77
C ARG A 455 15.03 -18.33 6.71
N VAL A 456 16.24 -18.69 6.32
CA VAL A 456 17.32 -17.75 6.04
C VAL A 456 17.87 -18.00 4.65
N GLU A 457 18.10 -16.92 3.90
CA GLU A 457 18.57 -16.94 2.54
C GLU A 457 19.87 -16.13 2.43
N SER A 458 20.88 -16.71 1.80
CA SER A 458 22.13 -16.00 1.53
C SER A 458 21.95 -15.02 0.38
N LEU A 459 22.45 -13.79 0.55
CA LEU A 459 22.63 -12.83 -0.54
C LEU A 459 24.09 -12.83 -1.07
N GLY A 460 24.93 -13.75 -0.58
CA GLY A 460 26.30 -14.02 -1.00
C GLY A 460 27.06 -14.90 0.01
N GLY A 461 27.65 -16.02 -0.42
CA GLY A 461 28.33 -16.96 0.49
C GLY A 461 27.37 -17.83 1.30
N GLN A 462 27.73 -18.24 2.52
CA GLN A 462 26.91 -19.11 3.36
C GLN A 462 25.93 -18.32 4.25
N ALA A 463 24.69 -18.83 4.40
CA ALA A 463 23.60 -18.09 5.05
C ALA A 463 23.54 -18.22 6.58
N GLY A 464 24.30 -19.13 7.20
CA GLY A 464 24.05 -19.57 8.57
C GLY A 464 22.82 -20.46 8.70
N THR A 465 22.27 -20.57 9.91
CA THR A 465 21.08 -21.41 10.20
C THR A 465 20.09 -20.68 11.09
N ILE A 466 18.79 -20.91 10.91
CA ILE A 466 17.74 -20.38 11.78
C ILE A 466 16.87 -21.51 12.31
N THR A 467 16.53 -21.43 13.59
CA THR A 467 15.65 -22.40 14.26
C THR A 467 14.16 -22.08 14.01
N PRO A 468 13.24 -23.06 14.20
CA PRO A 468 11.80 -22.82 14.06
C PRO A 468 11.21 -21.79 15.03
N ASP A 469 11.92 -21.46 16.12
CA ASP A 469 11.50 -20.41 17.04
C ASP A 469 12.03 -19.03 16.65
N GLY A 470 12.86 -18.89 15.62
CA GLY A 470 13.42 -17.62 15.15
C GLY A 470 14.78 -17.24 15.76
N GLU A 471 15.52 -18.20 16.34
CA GLU A 471 16.91 -17.98 16.73
C GLU A 471 17.83 -18.22 15.53
N TYR A 472 18.43 -17.14 15.02
CA TYR A 472 19.40 -17.18 13.95
C TYR A 472 20.82 -17.35 14.51
N THR A 473 21.61 -18.18 13.85
CA THR A 473 23.05 -18.37 14.11
C THR A 473 23.82 -18.01 12.85
N ALA A 474 24.67 -16.99 12.96
CA ALA A 474 25.50 -16.50 11.88
C ALA A 474 26.55 -17.55 11.43
N PRO A 475 26.98 -17.53 10.15
CA PRO A 475 28.05 -18.39 9.69
C PRO A 475 29.38 -18.08 10.40
N GLU A 476 30.24 -19.08 10.52
CA GLU A 476 31.60 -18.93 11.05
C GLU A 476 32.48 -18.08 10.13
N ALA A 477 33.51 -17.43 10.69
CA ALA A 477 34.38 -16.49 9.98
C ALA A 477 35.09 -17.10 8.76
N GLU A 478 35.34 -18.41 8.78
CA GLU A 478 35.94 -19.18 7.68
C GLU A 478 35.01 -19.31 6.47
N HIS A 479 33.70 -19.21 6.69
CA HIS A 479 32.67 -19.33 5.65
C HIS A 479 32.17 -17.98 5.12
N ILE A 480 32.80 -16.88 5.55
CA ILE A 480 32.47 -15.52 5.11
C ILE A 480 33.51 -15.04 4.10
N ASP A 481 33.09 -14.95 2.83
CA ASP A 481 33.94 -14.48 1.74
C ASP A 481 34.16 -12.95 1.77
N GLY A 482 35.19 -12.47 2.46
CA GLY A 482 35.54 -11.05 2.53
C GLY A 482 35.42 -10.47 3.92
N LEU A 483 34.90 -9.23 4.03
CA LEU A 483 34.76 -8.54 5.32
C LEU A 483 33.40 -8.80 5.98
N PHE A 484 32.36 -9.06 5.19
CA PHE A 484 31.01 -9.33 5.66
C PHE A 484 30.22 -10.14 4.63
N THR A 485 29.14 -10.77 5.08
CA THR A 485 28.05 -11.30 4.23
C THR A 485 26.72 -10.68 4.66
N ARG A 486 25.71 -10.73 3.78
CA ARG A 486 24.35 -10.32 4.08
C ARG A 486 23.40 -11.49 3.86
N VAL A 487 22.47 -11.65 4.78
CA VAL A 487 21.46 -12.70 4.74
C VAL A 487 20.07 -12.08 4.92
N ARG A 488 19.09 -12.67 4.25
CA ARG A 488 17.68 -12.33 4.42
C ARG A 488 17.03 -13.37 5.32
N VAL A 489 16.54 -12.94 6.47
CA VAL A 489 15.76 -13.77 7.38
C VAL A 489 14.29 -13.54 7.10
N VAL A 490 13.53 -14.60 6.86
CA VAL A 490 12.11 -14.54 6.51
C VAL A 490 11.30 -15.34 7.52
N ALA A 491 10.23 -14.73 8.02
CA ALA A 491 9.21 -15.38 8.82
C ALA A 491 7.89 -15.41 8.04
N THR A 492 7.24 -16.57 8.00
CA THR A 492 6.03 -16.82 7.22
C THR A 492 4.89 -17.36 8.08
N ASP A 493 3.68 -16.83 7.88
CA ASP A 493 2.42 -17.38 8.38
C ASP A 493 1.40 -17.49 7.24
N GLY A 494 1.22 -18.70 6.70
CA GLY A 494 0.35 -18.94 5.54
C GLY A 494 0.80 -18.17 4.31
N GLN A 495 0.08 -17.12 3.95
CA GLN A 495 0.40 -16.24 2.81
C GLN A 495 1.15 -14.96 3.20
N PHE A 496 1.35 -14.71 4.50
CA PHE A 496 2.00 -13.50 4.98
C PHE A 496 3.48 -13.77 5.26
N GLU A 497 4.36 -12.92 4.73
CA GLU A 497 5.80 -12.97 4.98
C GLU A 497 6.31 -11.65 5.53
N SER A 498 7.20 -11.71 6.52
CA SER A 498 8.00 -10.58 6.98
C SER A 498 9.47 -10.92 6.83
N SER A 499 10.30 -9.96 6.43
CA SER A 499 11.73 -10.17 6.16
C SER A 499 12.60 -9.13 6.85
N ALA A 500 13.75 -9.57 7.36
CA ALA A 500 14.83 -8.74 7.89
C ALA A 500 16.12 -8.99 7.11
N LEU A 501 16.97 -7.98 6.97
CA LEU A 501 18.27 -8.02 6.32
C LEU A 501 19.39 -7.98 7.36
N ALA A 502 19.92 -9.13 7.75
CA ALA A 502 21.03 -9.19 8.69
C ALA A 502 22.38 -9.05 7.96
N THR A 503 23.27 -8.20 8.49
CA THR A 503 24.65 -8.10 8.04
C THR A 503 25.55 -8.85 9.01
N VAL A 504 26.29 -9.85 8.53
CA VAL A 504 27.24 -10.62 9.33
C VAL A 504 28.65 -10.19 8.99
N VAL A 505 29.34 -9.55 9.93
CA VAL A 505 30.74 -9.16 9.79
C VAL A 505 31.66 -10.32 10.16
N ARG A 506 32.74 -10.48 9.39
CA ARG A 506 33.73 -11.55 9.60
C ARG A 506 34.57 -11.32 10.85
N GLN A 507 34.78 -10.06 11.23
CA GLN A 507 35.53 -9.66 12.40
C GLN A 507 34.67 -8.70 13.23
N SER A 508 34.57 -8.96 14.53
CA SER A 508 33.89 -8.14 15.52
C SER A 508 34.70 -6.90 15.94
N LEU A 509 36.02 -6.94 15.73
CA LEU A 509 36.95 -5.85 16.00
C LEU A 509 37.59 -5.34 14.71
N MET A 510 37.74 -4.02 14.59
CA MET A 510 38.52 -3.38 13.54
C MET A 510 39.50 -2.39 14.16
N ILE A 511 40.74 -2.38 13.67
CA ILE A 511 41.77 -1.41 14.05
C ILE A 511 42.20 -0.61 12.83
N THR A 512 42.40 0.69 13.00
CA THR A 512 42.86 1.59 11.94
C THR A 512 44.02 2.43 12.46
N PRO A 513 45.13 2.55 11.70
CA PRO A 513 45.45 1.80 10.49
C PRO A 513 45.76 0.31 10.79
N LEU A 514 45.58 -0.58 9.82
CA LEU A 514 46.02 -1.99 9.92
C LEU A 514 47.54 -2.13 9.84
N VAL A 515 48.15 -1.28 9.00
CA VAL A 515 49.60 -1.15 8.86
C VAL A 515 49.93 0.30 8.54
N ALA A 516 51.01 0.82 9.11
CA ALA A 516 51.53 2.14 8.77
C ALA A 516 53.05 2.14 8.75
N THR A 517 53.63 2.99 7.90
CA THR A 517 55.07 3.27 7.90
C THR A 517 55.34 4.63 8.54
N THR A 518 56.47 4.75 9.21
CA THR A 518 56.92 5.99 9.85
C THR A 518 58.44 6.04 9.89
N TRP A 519 59.00 7.13 10.41
CA TRP A 519 60.44 7.32 10.56
C TRP A 519 60.77 7.65 12.02
N GLY A 520 61.98 7.28 12.44
CA GLY A 520 62.48 7.67 13.75
C GLY A 520 62.73 9.18 13.84
N TYR A 521 62.78 9.70 15.07
CA TYR A 521 63.06 11.11 15.34
C TYR A 521 64.53 11.33 15.75
N GLU A 522 65.07 12.53 15.55
CA GLU A 522 66.44 12.86 15.98
C GLU A 522 66.55 12.86 17.52
N LYS A 523 67.58 12.24 18.08
CA LYS A 523 67.71 12.18 19.54
C LYS A 523 67.80 13.60 20.15
N GLY A 524 66.81 13.97 20.96
CA GLY A 524 66.70 15.31 21.56
C GLY A 524 65.53 16.13 21.03
N THR A 525 64.79 15.64 20.03
CA THR A 525 63.53 16.23 19.56
C THR A 525 62.52 16.39 20.69
N ALA A 526 61.87 17.56 20.74
CA ALA A 526 60.81 17.84 21.71
C ALA A 526 59.60 16.91 21.48
N GLU A 527 58.86 16.62 22.55
CA GLU A 527 57.75 15.64 22.51
C GLU A 527 56.71 15.94 21.41
N GLY A 528 56.40 17.21 21.16
CA GLY A 528 55.44 17.63 20.14
C GLY A 528 55.90 17.46 18.69
N ASP A 529 57.20 17.26 18.47
CA ASP A 529 57.81 17.14 17.14
C ASP A 529 58.18 15.69 16.78
N LYS A 530 57.98 14.76 17.71
CA LYS A 530 58.18 13.32 17.46
C LYS A 530 57.17 12.82 16.43
N LYS A 531 57.57 11.80 15.66
CA LYS A 531 56.69 11.16 14.69
C LYS A 531 55.70 10.25 15.39
N THR A 532 54.42 10.44 15.08
CA THR A 532 53.33 9.70 15.71
C THR A 532 52.42 9.06 14.67
N VAL A 533 51.75 7.99 15.08
CA VAL A 533 50.67 7.36 14.34
C VAL A 533 49.51 7.21 15.30
N ASP A 534 48.36 7.76 14.96
CA ASP A 534 47.15 7.59 15.76
C ASP A 534 46.46 6.30 15.37
N LEU A 535 46.17 5.45 16.37
CA LEU A 535 45.46 4.20 16.22
C LEU A 535 44.10 4.29 16.89
N GLN A 536 43.10 3.72 16.23
CA GLN A 536 41.75 3.58 16.76
C GLN A 536 41.26 2.16 16.59
N VAL A 537 40.55 1.66 17.59
CA VAL A 537 39.87 0.36 17.56
C VAL A 537 38.37 0.57 17.68
N GLY A 538 37.62 -0.15 16.87
CA GLY A 538 36.17 -0.24 16.96
C GLY A 538 35.75 -1.67 17.27
N ALA A 539 34.78 -1.85 18.16
CA ALA A 539 34.07 -3.10 18.36
C ALA A 539 32.67 -3.01 17.79
N LEU A 540 32.13 -4.15 17.34
CA LEU A 540 30.74 -4.29 16.99
C LEU A 540 29.85 -4.21 18.25
N GLY A 541 28.84 -3.34 18.23
CA GLY A 541 27.83 -3.24 19.29
C GLY A 541 28.06 -2.09 20.27
N ALA A 542 27.85 -2.34 21.56
CA ALA A 542 27.92 -1.33 22.61
C ALA A 542 29.36 -0.79 22.81
N ALA A 543 29.47 0.37 23.46
CA ALA A 543 30.76 0.94 23.85
C ALA A 543 31.58 -0.09 24.63
N ALA A 544 32.81 -0.34 24.17
CA ALA A 544 33.72 -1.33 24.72
C ALA A 544 34.99 -0.66 25.23
N ASP A 545 35.56 -1.23 26.29
CA ASP A 545 36.86 -0.84 26.80
C ASP A 545 37.97 -1.75 26.27
N PHE A 546 39.11 -1.14 25.97
CA PHE A 546 40.24 -1.82 25.35
C PHE A 546 41.51 -1.71 26.18
N GLU A 547 42.22 -2.84 26.23
CA GLU A 547 43.59 -2.92 26.72
C GLU A 547 44.55 -2.93 25.52
N TRP A 548 45.53 -2.03 25.53
CA TRP A 548 46.52 -1.87 24.47
C TRP A 548 47.90 -2.35 24.92
N GLY A 549 48.62 -3.01 24.03
CA GLY A 549 49.97 -3.51 24.30
C GLY A 549 50.80 -3.69 23.03
N PHE A 550 52.06 -4.06 23.22
CA PHE A 550 52.92 -4.54 22.15
C PHE A 550 53.01 -6.06 22.24
N GLU A 551 53.05 -6.71 21.08
CA GLU A 551 53.35 -8.15 20.98
C GLU A 551 54.85 -8.43 20.91
N ASN A 552 55.66 -7.41 20.62
CA ASN A 552 57.11 -7.52 20.63
C ASN A 552 57.67 -7.41 22.06
N ASP A 553 58.70 -8.20 22.37
CA ASP A 553 59.43 -8.10 23.64
C ASP A 553 60.18 -6.77 23.80
N ASN A 554 60.64 -6.17 22.69
CA ASN A 554 61.42 -4.94 22.66
C ASN A 554 60.90 -3.99 21.57
N PRO A 555 59.77 -3.30 21.80
CA PRO A 555 59.21 -2.36 20.83
C PRO A 555 60.14 -1.17 20.65
N HIS A 556 60.17 -0.62 19.44
CA HIS A 556 60.96 0.57 19.12
C HIS A 556 60.30 1.85 19.60
N GLY A 557 58.99 1.97 19.44
CA GLY A 557 58.21 3.10 19.90
C GLY A 557 57.60 2.91 21.28
N THR A 558 56.78 3.87 21.68
CA THR A 558 56.00 3.85 22.92
C THR A 558 54.55 4.20 22.65
N LEU A 559 53.64 3.71 23.49
CA LEU A 559 52.21 3.99 23.37
C LEU A 559 51.78 5.07 24.36
N LYS A 560 51.09 6.09 23.85
CA LYS A 560 50.48 7.17 24.63
C LYS A 560 48.96 7.03 24.61
N LYS A 561 48.38 6.72 25.77
CA LYS A 561 46.92 6.55 25.93
C LYS A 561 46.19 7.87 25.69
N SER A 562 45.02 7.78 25.07
CA SER A 562 44.09 8.90 25.00
C SER A 562 43.42 9.12 26.37
N GLU A 563 43.26 10.39 26.76
CA GLU A 563 42.53 10.75 27.99
C GLU A 563 41.00 10.68 27.83
N ALA A 564 40.52 10.72 26.58
CA ALA A 564 39.09 10.79 26.28
C ALA A 564 38.46 9.40 26.10
N THR A 565 39.23 8.39 25.68
CA THR A 565 38.70 7.06 25.35
C THR A 565 39.76 5.97 25.41
N THR A 566 39.34 4.76 25.79
CA THR A 566 40.17 3.54 25.70
C THR A 566 40.26 3.01 24.27
N ALA A 567 39.40 3.46 23.36
CA ALA A 567 39.35 3.04 21.96
C ALA A 567 40.39 3.71 21.06
N ALA A 568 41.21 4.62 21.59
CA ALA A 568 42.25 5.32 20.82
C ALA A 568 43.58 5.37 21.57
N ILE A 569 44.66 5.20 20.83
CA ILE A 569 46.03 5.31 21.34
C ILE A 569 46.93 5.95 20.29
N THR A 570 47.92 6.71 20.73
CA THR A 570 48.93 7.28 19.83
C THR A 570 50.22 6.49 19.98
N TYR A 571 50.68 5.87 18.90
CA TYR A 571 52.04 5.34 18.82
C TYR A 571 53.00 6.49 18.58
N VAL A 572 54.08 6.54 19.37
CA VAL A 572 55.17 7.49 19.23
C VAL A 572 56.40 6.70 18.79
N ALA A 573 56.90 6.95 17.58
CA ALA A 573 58.07 6.25 17.04
C ALA A 573 59.29 6.49 17.92
N GLY A 574 60.23 5.54 17.95
CA GLY A 574 61.52 5.68 18.62
C GLY A 574 62.50 6.62 17.89
N PRO A 575 63.72 6.81 18.42
CA PRO A 575 64.75 7.61 17.77
C PRO A 575 65.25 6.95 16.49
N GLU A 576 65.82 7.73 15.57
CA GLU A 576 66.37 7.24 14.29
C GLU A 576 67.21 5.96 14.40
N LEU A 577 66.96 5.04 13.47
CA LEU A 577 67.67 3.77 13.39
C LEU A 577 69.10 3.97 12.86
N LYS A 578 70.08 3.46 13.60
CA LYS A 578 71.51 3.54 13.22
C LYS A 578 72.08 2.24 12.67
N ASP A 579 71.61 1.12 13.20
CA ASP A 579 72.19 -0.20 12.95
C ASP A 579 71.18 -1.16 12.27
N LYS A 580 70.01 -0.67 11.87
CA LYS A 580 68.94 -1.44 11.23
C LYS A 580 68.27 -0.61 10.14
N ASP A 581 67.92 -1.23 9.02
CA ASP A 581 67.19 -0.56 7.93
C ASP A 581 65.71 -0.31 8.27
N PHE A 582 65.10 -1.17 9.08
CA PHE A 582 63.75 -0.99 9.60
C PHE A 582 63.55 -1.81 10.89
N VAL A 583 62.49 -1.48 11.62
CA VAL A 583 61.96 -2.26 12.76
C VAL A 583 60.45 -2.34 12.67
N ILE A 584 59.88 -3.44 13.16
CA ILE A 584 58.45 -3.72 13.10
C ILE A 584 57.92 -3.84 14.53
N ASP A 585 57.02 -2.93 14.89
CA ASP A 585 56.25 -2.98 16.12
C ASP A 585 54.82 -3.45 15.81
N VAL A 586 54.40 -4.52 16.46
CA VAL A 586 53.07 -5.09 16.41
C VAL A 586 52.33 -4.67 17.67
N ILE A 587 51.31 -3.85 17.48
CA ILE A 587 50.47 -3.28 18.52
C ILE A 587 49.18 -4.07 18.57
N SER A 588 48.76 -4.49 19.76
CA SER A 588 47.49 -5.16 19.96
C SER A 588 46.51 -4.32 20.74
N ALA A 589 45.23 -4.44 20.37
CA ALA A 589 44.09 -3.95 21.13
C ALA A 589 43.20 -5.14 21.50
N ARG A 590 42.98 -5.33 22.79
CA ARG A 590 42.14 -6.40 23.33
C ARG A 590 40.87 -5.82 23.92
N ASN A 591 39.71 -6.31 23.48
CA ASN A 591 38.44 -6.00 24.12
C ASN A 591 38.38 -6.69 25.48
N ILE A 592 38.19 -5.91 26.55
CA ILE A 592 38.24 -6.43 27.93
C ILE A 592 37.06 -7.36 28.23
N ALA A 593 35.89 -7.09 27.63
CA ALA A 593 34.67 -7.85 27.89
C ALA A 593 34.65 -9.20 27.16
N THR A 594 35.03 -9.22 25.88
CA THR A 594 35.01 -10.45 25.06
C THR A 594 36.33 -11.22 25.10
N GLY A 595 37.42 -10.55 25.46
CA GLY A 595 38.77 -11.09 25.40
C GLY A 595 39.36 -11.15 23.97
N GLU A 596 38.57 -10.80 22.95
CA GLU A 596 39.00 -10.75 21.55
C GLU A 596 40.09 -9.70 21.34
N LYS A 597 40.95 -9.96 20.36
CA LYS A 597 42.15 -9.16 20.11
C LYS A 597 42.29 -8.87 18.62
N VAL A 598 42.74 -7.66 18.30
CA VAL A 598 43.09 -7.22 16.95
C VAL A 598 44.46 -6.56 16.96
N GLU A 599 45.18 -6.63 15.83
CA GLU A 599 46.57 -6.20 15.72
C GLU A 599 46.75 -5.17 14.61
N SER A 600 47.61 -4.17 14.88
CA SER A 600 48.09 -3.17 13.93
C SER A 600 49.62 -3.23 13.89
N VAL A 601 50.19 -3.02 12.71
CA VAL A 601 51.64 -3.12 12.52
C VAL A 601 52.23 -1.78 12.11
N ILE A 602 53.22 -1.31 12.86
CA ILE A 602 53.97 -0.10 12.53
C ILE A 602 55.38 -0.47 12.10
N VAL A 603 55.75 -0.06 10.88
CA VAL A 603 57.11 -0.23 10.36
C VAL A 603 57.83 1.11 10.46
N THR A 604 58.90 1.17 11.26
CA THR A 604 59.74 2.36 11.35
C THR A 604 60.96 2.18 10.45
N GLU A 605 61.17 3.09 9.52
CA GLU A 605 62.20 3.01 8.46
C GLU A 605 63.43 3.87 8.77
N ALA A 606 64.60 3.43 8.31
CA ALA A 606 65.82 4.22 8.24
C ALA A 606 65.81 5.17 7.02
N ALA A 607 66.71 6.15 7.02
CA ALA A 607 66.61 7.31 6.12
C ALA A 607 66.75 7.01 4.60
N VAL A 608 67.27 5.86 4.16
CA VAL A 608 67.19 5.38 2.75
C VAL A 608 67.52 3.86 2.72
N PRO A 609 66.62 2.96 2.28
CA PRO A 609 66.98 1.55 2.11
C PRO A 609 67.88 1.37 0.87
N THR A 610 69.01 0.67 1.03
CA THR A 610 69.96 0.40 -0.08
C THR A 610 69.51 -0.81 -0.92
N LEU A 611 68.75 -1.72 -0.31
CA LEU A 611 68.12 -2.88 -0.94
C LEU A 611 66.65 -2.55 -1.25
N SER A 612 66.19 -2.86 -2.46
CA SER A 612 64.78 -2.74 -2.86
C SER A 612 64.17 -4.10 -3.18
N LEU A 613 62.94 -4.31 -2.72
CA LEU A 613 62.12 -5.48 -3.08
C LEU A 613 61.01 -5.05 -4.04
N GLU A 614 60.86 -5.80 -5.12
CA GLU A 614 59.83 -5.58 -6.13
C GLU A 614 59.03 -6.87 -6.33
N THR A 615 57.73 -6.77 -6.61
CA THR A 615 56.96 -7.92 -7.11
C THR A 615 57.13 -8.04 -8.62
N ILE A 616 57.35 -9.26 -9.11
CA ILE A 616 57.58 -9.52 -10.54
C ILE A 616 56.51 -10.40 -11.19
N ASP A 617 55.86 -11.25 -10.40
CA ASP A 617 54.77 -12.10 -10.86
C ASP A 617 53.79 -12.35 -9.71
N THR A 618 52.51 -12.46 -10.04
CA THR A 618 51.42 -12.71 -9.08
C THR A 618 50.42 -13.66 -9.73
N ASN A 619 50.32 -14.87 -9.20
CA ASN A 619 49.28 -15.82 -9.59
C ASN A 619 48.18 -15.80 -8.53
N VAL A 620 47.08 -15.12 -8.88
CA VAL A 620 45.93 -14.94 -7.98
C VAL A 620 45.23 -16.27 -7.66
N ASP A 621 45.14 -17.18 -8.62
CA ASP A 621 44.42 -18.45 -8.47
C ASP A 621 45.20 -19.42 -7.57
N GLU A 622 46.51 -19.51 -7.80
CA GLU A 622 47.42 -20.30 -6.98
C GLU A 622 47.68 -19.65 -5.62
N GLY A 623 47.55 -18.33 -5.51
CA GLY A 623 47.82 -17.58 -4.29
C GLY A 623 49.32 -17.30 -4.10
N THR A 624 50.07 -17.12 -5.18
CA THR A 624 51.54 -16.97 -5.15
C THR A 624 51.99 -15.61 -5.63
N VAL A 625 53.08 -15.11 -5.05
CA VAL A 625 53.74 -13.84 -5.42
C VAL A 625 55.24 -14.07 -5.48
N SER A 626 55.86 -13.75 -6.62
CA SER A 626 57.31 -13.84 -6.81
C SER A 626 57.97 -12.48 -6.67
N PHE A 627 59.12 -12.44 -6.01
CA PHE A 627 59.86 -11.23 -5.70
C PHE A 627 61.18 -11.13 -6.45
N ARG A 628 61.63 -9.90 -6.67
CA ARG A 628 62.98 -9.56 -7.10
C ARG A 628 63.61 -8.63 -6.08
N ALA A 629 64.85 -8.92 -5.68
CA ALA A 629 65.65 -8.07 -4.83
C ALA A 629 66.74 -7.38 -5.65
N LYS A 630 66.89 -6.07 -5.47
CA LYS A 630 67.96 -5.28 -6.10
C LYS A 630 68.75 -4.51 -5.06
N LEU A 631 70.06 -4.68 -5.06
CA LEU A 631 70.97 -3.76 -4.38
C LEU A 631 71.40 -2.71 -5.40
N LEU A 632 70.90 -1.48 -5.24
CA LEU A 632 71.02 -0.40 -6.23
C LEU A 632 70.43 -0.78 -7.61
N ARG A 633 71.24 -1.39 -8.49
CA ARG A 633 70.85 -1.85 -9.84
C ARG A 633 71.20 -3.32 -10.10
N MET A 634 71.85 -3.98 -9.15
CA MET A 634 72.28 -5.37 -9.28
C MET A 634 71.16 -6.27 -8.78
N ASP A 635 70.71 -7.20 -9.63
CA ASP A 635 69.78 -8.26 -9.22
C ASP A 635 70.53 -9.20 -8.28
N VAL A 636 70.05 -9.28 -7.04
CA VAL A 636 70.60 -10.10 -5.96
C VAL A 636 69.58 -11.11 -5.45
N THR A 637 68.54 -11.39 -6.24
CA THR A 637 67.38 -12.19 -5.82
C THR A 637 67.77 -13.58 -5.35
N ASP A 638 68.63 -14.28 -6.09
CA ASP A 638 69.05 -15.65 -5.75
C ASP A 638 69.94 -15.73 -4.50
N GLN A 639 70.53 -14.60 -4.08
CA GLN A 639 71.36 -14.50 -2.89
C GLN A 639 70.63 -13.87 -1.70
N THR A 640 69.41 -13.37 -1.90
CA THR A 640 68.62 -12.70 -0.86
C THR A 640 67.88 -13.74 -0.02
N GLU A 641 67.99 -13.62 1.30
CA GLU A 641 67.21 -14.44 2.22
C GLU A 641 65.81 -13.81 2.42
N PHE A 642 64.79 -14.43 1.86
CA PHE A 642 63.40 -14.00 2.01
C PHE A 642 62.74 -14.63 3.25
N LYS A 643 62.08 -13.81 4.05
CA LYS A 643 61.35 -14.22 5.27
C LYS A 643 60.00 -13.53 5.35
N ILE A 644 59.08 -14.16 6.08
CA ILE A 644 57.81 -13.55 6.48
C ILE A 644 58.03 -12.92 7.85
N ALA A 645 57.92 -11.60 7.93
CA ALA A 645 58.06 -10.87 9.19
C ALA A 645 56.71 -10.71 9.92
N TYR A 646 55.60 -10.70 9.18
CA TYR A 646 54.25 -10.66 9.75
C TYR A 646 53.26 -11.31 8.78
N GLY A 647 52.32 -12.09 9.30
CA GLY A 647 51.32 -12.83 8.52
C GLY A 647 51.65 -14.33 8.36
N ALA A 648 50.81 -15.06 7.64
CA ALA A 648 50.91 -16.51 7.46
C ALA A 648 51.14 -16.88 5.99
N GLY A 649 52.01 -17.87 5.75
CA GLY A 649 52.32 -18.40 4.44
C GLY A 649 53.68 -19.09 4.46
N GLU A 650 54.20 -19.39 3.27
CA GLU A 650 55.49 -20.07 3.12
C GLU A 650 56.28 -19.56 1.92
N PHE A 651 57.60 -19.66 2.00
CA PHE A 651 58.51 -19.32 0.91
C PHE A 651 59.09 -20.58 0.26
N LYS A 652 59.16 -20.54 -1.07
CA LYS A 652 59.94 -21.48 -1.88
C LYS A 652 60.83 -20.69 -2.83
N GLY A 653 62.11 -20.56 -2.48
CA GLY A 653 63.02 -19.62 -3.16
C GLY A 653 62.55 -18.18 -2.95
N ALA A 654 62.41 -17.42 -4.05
CA ALA A 654 61.90 -16.05 -4.04
C ALA A 654 60.37 -15.94 -4.25
N THR A 655 59.64 -17.05 -4.14
CA THR A 655 58.17 -17.08 -4.32
C THR A 655 57.48 -17.36 -2.98
N TYR A 656 56.59 -16.45 -2.59
CA TYR A 656 55.69 -16.58 -1.45
C TYR A 656 54.39 -17.27 -1.87
N THR A 657 53.88 -18.15 -1.02
CA THR A 657 52.57 -18.78 -1.14
C THR A 657 51.71 -18.44 0.06
N VAL A 658 50.51 -17.91 -0.20
CA VAL A 658 49.54 -17.54 0.84
C VAL A 658 48.99 -18.79 1.54
N ASP A 659 48.98 -18.79 2.87
CA ASP A 659 48.23 -19.78 3.64
C ASP A 659 46.73 -19.45 3.57
N LYS A 660 46.00 -20.17 2.70
CA LYS A 660 44.56 -19.98 2.49
C LYS A 660 43.73 -20.34 3.74
N SER A 661 44.28 -21.07 4.71
CA SER A 661 43.60 -21.43 5.97
C SER A 661 43.73 -20.35 7.06
N LYS A 662 44.71 -19.44 6.95
CA LYS A 662 45.00 -18.37 7.91
C LYS A 662 45.03 -17.01 7.23
N LEU A 663 43.90 -16.66 6.59
CA LEU A 663 43.77 -15.44 5.82
C LEU A 663 43.78 -14.18 6.71
N GLY A 664 44.92 -13.48 6.73
CA GLY A 664 45.05 -12.11 7.21
C GLY A 664 44.73 -11.06 6.12
N SER A 665 44.72 -9.78 6.49
CA SER A 665 44.47 -8.65 5.56
C SER A 665 45.70 -8.24 4.76
N PHE A 666 46.91 -8.59 5.22
CA PHE A 666 48.17 -8.36 4.52
C PHE A 666 49.27 -9.29 5.09
N VAL A 667 50.40 -9.35 4.39
CA VAL A 667 51.64 -9.99 4.85
C VAL A 667 52.80 -9.01 4.68
N ILE A 668 53.76 -9.02 5.60
CA ILE A 668 55.02 -8.28 5.46
C ILE A 668 56.12 -9.29 5.13
N VAL A 669 56.67 -9.13 3.93
CA VAL A 669 57.80 -9.91 3.44
C VAL A 669 59.06 -9.07 3.62
N THR A 670 60.14 -9.71 4.09
CA THR A 670 61.44 -9.09 4.24
C THR A 670 62.48 -9.83 3.42
N GLY A 671 63.46 -9.11 2.90
CA GLY A 671 64.62 -9.65 2.20
C GLY A 671 65.89 -9.10 2.80
N GLU A 672 66.88 -9.96 3.01
CA GLU A 672 68.18 -9.60 3.56
C GLU A 672 69.31 -10.07 2.65
N TYR A 673 70.23 -9.17 2.32
CA TYR A 673 71.42 -9.46 1.51
C TYR A 673 72.60 -8.58 1.94
N ASP A 674 73.74 -9.20 2.25
CA ASP A 674 75.01 -8.53 2.61
C ASP A 674 74.87 -7.47 3.72
N GLY A 675 74.04 -7.77 4.73
CA GLY A 675 73.76 -6.88 5.86
C GLY A 675 72.77 -5.75 5.57
N TYR A 676 72.25 -5.65 4.35
CA TYR A 676 71.14 -4.75 3.99
C TYR A 676 69.82 -5.50 4.03
N ALA A 677 68.81 -4.89 4.63
CA ALA A 677 67.47 -5.43 4.73
C ALA A 677 66.44 -4.48 4.10
N SER A 678 65.37 -5.06 3.57
CA SER A 678 64.23 -4.32 3.02
C SER A 678 62.95 -5.11 3.24
N PHE A 679 61.80 -4.44 3.11
CA PHE A 679 60.50 -5.06 3.29
C PHE A 679 59.53 -4.64 2.19
N ILE A 680 58.50 -5.44 2.00
CA ILE A 680 57.37 -5.14 1.12
C ILE A 680 56.08 -5.64 1.77
N ILE A 681 55.03 -4.81 1.72
CA ILE A 681 53.72 -5.12 2.27
C ILE A 681 52.83 -5.61 1.12
N ILE A 682 52.29 -6.82 1.25
CA ILE A 682 51.43 -7.43 0.24
C ILE A 682 50.00 -7.51 0.78
N PRO A 683 49.01 -6.84 0.15
CA PRO A 683 47.63 -6.88 0.58
C PRO A 683 46.97 -8.23 0.25
N LEU A 684 46.19 -8.75 1.18
CA LEU A 684 45.45 -10.02 1.06
C LEU A 684 43.95 -9.79 1.24
N PRO A 685 43.08 -10.66 0.67
CA PRO A 685 43.39 -11.71 -0.29
C PRO A 685 43.78 -11.14 -1.66
N LEU A 686 44.69 -11.83 -2.38
CA LEU A 686 45.24 -11.33 -3.65
C LEU A 686 44.16 -11.02 -4.69
N ALA A 687 43.13 -11.87 -4.79
CA ALA A 687 42.04 -11.73 -5.75
C ALA A 687 41.21 -10.45 -5.62
N LYS A 688 41.15 -9.86 -4.42
CA LYS A 688 40.40 -8.63 -4.16
C LYS A 688 41.27 -7.37 -4.30
N ASN A 689 42.59 -7.53 -4.39
CA ASN A 689 43.57 -6.44 -4.34
C ASN A 689 44.41 -6.31 -5.62
N THR A 690 43.93 -6.83 -6.76
CA THR A 690 44.67 -6.89 -8.03
C THR A 690 45.25 -5.54 -8.47
N ARG A 691 44.51 -4.43 -8.29
CA ARG A 691 45.01 -3.08 -8.61
C ARG A 691 46.17 -2.61 -7.72
N ALA A 692 46.12 -2.93 -6.44
CA ALA A 692 47.20 -2.60 -5.51
C ALA A 692 48.45 -3.44 -5.84
N LEU A 693 48.24 -4.72 -6.19
CA LEU A 693 49.30 -5.62 -6.65
C LEU A 693 49.91 -5.16 -7.98
N GLU A 694 49.11 -4.70 -8.94
CA GLU A 694 49.58 -4.12 -10.19
C GLU A 694 50.47 -2.87 -9.98
N ALA A 695 50.13 -2.03 -9.00
CA ALA A 695 50.94 -0.87 -8.63
C ALA A 695 52.28 -1.26 -7.97
N LEU A 696 52.32 -2.41 -7.29
CA LEU A 696 53.52 -2.99 -6.68
C LEU A 696 54.36 -3.82 -7.68
N CYS A 697 53.76 -4.23 -8.80
CA CYS A 697 54.39 -5.05 -9.83
C CYS A 697 55.18 -4.21 -10.82
N VAL A 698 56.49 -4.44 -10.90
CA VAL A 698 57.30 -3.88 -11.97
C VAL A 698 57.21 -4.83 -13.16
N LYS A 699 56.46 -4.43 -14.19
CA LYS A 699 56.39 -5.20 -15.45
C LYS A 699 57.81 -5.44 -15.97
N ALA A 700 58.18 -6.71 -16.09
CA ALA A 700 59.41 -7.11 -16.76
C ALA A 700 59.35 -6.61 -18.21
N ASN A 701 60.24 -5.69 -18.56
CA ASN A 701 60.63 -5.44 -19.95
C ASN A 701 61.85 -6.28 -20.28
#